data_AF-A0A800CB27-F1
#
_entry.id   AF-A0A800CB27-F1
#
_cell.length_a   1.000
_cell.length_b   1.000
_cell.length_c   1.000
_cell.angle_alpha   90.00
_cell.angle_beta   90.00
_cell.angle_gamma   90.00
#
_symmetry.space_group_name_H-M   'P 1'
#
loop_
_entity.id
_entity.type
_entity.pdbx_description
1 polymer ?
#
loop_
_entity_poly.entity_id
_entity_poly.type
_entity_poly.pdbx_seq_one_letter_code
_entity_poly.pdbx_strand_id
1 'polypeptide(L)'
;MSKRRLLILLSVLLLAAMAFAACGGGAQPTEAPPQPTEAPAAEQPTKAPEPTKAPEPTKAPEVNKVIVGTNAEYPPFEFVDENGEIQGFDIDLMKAIAEAAGFEPEFVNTRWDGIFVALASGEFDAVISAATITDERKQTVDFSEPYFNAGQVLAVKKGSDIKGLEDLAGKKIGVQLGTTGDIWATENTDAEVVRYDEITLAMQALANGDVDAVINDAPTTADMIKANPEWNVEIVAGPFTEEYYGIAVRKDAPEVLELINKGLAAVKESGEYDAIYEKWFGAPEAAEGGEGGGEAEMGVTFIFGRGGDSVALDPAVVTDGESFRVTNQGCESLLAYDKDTTNVVPSLAESWESNEDGTVWTFYLRKGVKFHDGTDFDADAVVYNFTRWWDPEHPAHFEEQDFEYWDYMWNGFKGDSIVTNIEKVDDYTVRFTLREPLAPILANMAMPMFAIASPAAIEKYGPDYGSPEVGYVCTGPYKFKEWVTDDHITLVRNEDYWGEIPGNVNTIVIRVIPDNSARFLALQTGEIHAMEQANIEDVRAAEDMDGVYVKPRPALNTAYLAFNYKIQEFQDLRVRKAVAMAIDKQSIVDTFYGKYGEVAENFLPPMVWGHNFDIHGIPYDPEQAKELLKEAGFPDGIKEVTWEDGTKMPLKLYYMPIVRFYYPDPEGIAQAMAAQLAAVGIDVQLELAGDWPTYLKMRKEGDLRGLYQLGWGGDNGDPDNFLGYFFIGTDKPKAKEGWIQFPELDALLRKARSTVDQAEREKMYQEAERMLMENASRIWIAHNNTPLIFSDRVEGYITNPLGTELYKYVTIKGE
;
A
#
# COMPACT_ATOMS: atom_id res chain seq x y z
N MET A 1 -18.37 23.82 -54.10
CA MET A 1 -19.11 25.10 -54.16
C MET A 1 -20.04 25.14 -52.96
N SER A 2 -20.07 26.10 -52.04
CA SER A 2 -19.46 27.42 -51.93
C SER A 2 -19.34 27.76 -50.44
N LYS A 3 -18.18 28.32 -50.07
CA LYS A 3 -17.94 29.29 -48.98
C LYS A 3 -18.75 29.10 -47.68
N ARG A 4 -18.13 28.49 -46.68
CA ARG A 4 -17.93 29.08 -45.34
C ARG A 4 -17.25 28.08 -44.42
N ARG A 5 -16.27 28.59 -43.67
CA ARG A 5 -15.52 27.97 -42.55
C ARG A 5 -14.11 27.49 -42.90
N LEU A 6 -13.28 28.48 -43.19
CA LEU A 6 -11.86 28.53 -42.90
C LEU A 6 -11.59 29.96 -42.40
N LEU A 7 -10.68 30.12 -41.43
CA LEU A 7 -10.18 31.36 -40.80
C LEU A 7 -10.95 31.94 -39.60
N ILE A 8 -10.49 31.60 -38.39
CA ILE A 8 -10.22 32.57 -37.32
C ILE A 8 -8.84 32.23 -36.75
N LEU A 9 -7.83 32.97 -37.20
CA LEU A 9 -6.48 33.06 -36.63
C LEU A 9 -5.84 34.35 -37.19
N LEU A 10 -5.19 35.12 -36.30
CA LEU A 10 -4.37 36.32 -36.50
C LEU A 10 -5.03 37.71 -36.70
N SER A 11 -4.90 38.55 -35.67
CA SER A 11 -4.40 39.95 -35.68
C SER A 11 -4.46 40.46 -34.23
N VAL A 12 -3.44 41.07 -33.62
CA VAL A 12 -2.92 42.42 -33.90
C VAL A 12 -1.55 42.63 -33.21
N LEU A 13 -0.57 43.17 -33.95
CA LEU A 13 0.66 43.81 -33.46
C LEU A 13 1.11 44.86 -34.50
N LEU A 14 1.19 46.15 -34.12
CA LEU A 14 1.81 47.29 -34.87
C LEU A 14 1.86 48.53 -33.92
N LEU A 15 3.00 49.04 -33.43
CA LEU A 15 3.97 50.04 -33.99
C LEU A 15 3.31 51.36 -34.50
N ALA A 16 3.78 52.60 -34.32
CA ALA A 16 4.99 53.22 -33.74
C ALA A 16 4.87 54.78 -33.65
N ALA A 17 5.93 55.43 -33.12
CA ALA A 17 6.16 56.83 -32.71
C ALA A 17 6.06 58.00 -33.73
N MET A 18 6.00 59.26 -33.22
CA MET A 18 6.83 60.42 -33.64
C MET A 18 6.70 61.67 -32.72
N ALA A 19 7.74 62.51 -32.70
CA ALA A 19 8.10 63.54 -31.71
C ALA A 19 7.96 65.01 -32.19
N PHE A 20 8.01 65.99 -31.27
CA PHE A 20 8.50 67.36 -31.49
C PHE A 20 9.08 68.00 -30.21
N ALA A 21 10.15 68.79 -30.36
CA ALA A 21 10.98 69.40 -29.32
C ALA A 21 10.80 70.93 -29.23
N ALA A 22 11.05 71.55 -28.06
CA ALA A 22 11.89 72.74 -27.88
C ALA A 22 11.94 73.28 -26.41
N CYS A 23 13.18 73.58 -25.96
CA CYS A 23 13.64 74.48 -24.87
C CYS A 23 13.28 74.11 -23.42
N GLY A 24 14.17 74.03 -22.42
CA GLY A 24 15.60 74.37 -22.27
C GLY A 24 15.82 74.93 -20.86
N GLY A 25 16.65 74.28 -20.03
CA GLY A 25 17.09 74.80 -18.72
C GLY A 25 17.28 73.71 -17.66
N GLY A 26 18.53 73.40 -17.30
CA GLY A 26 18.87 72.28 -16.41
C GLY A 26 18.85 72.60 -14.91
N ALA A 27 18.66 71.56 -14.09
CA ALA A 27 19.37 71.26 -12.84
C ALA A 27 18.79 69.99 -12.16
N GLN A 28 19.67 69.02 -11.91
CA GLN A 28 19.64 67.91 -10.92
C GLN A 28 18.53 66.83 -10.90
N PRO A 29 18.87 65.59 -10.46
CA PRO A 29 17.99 64.42 -10.52
C PRO A 29 16.98 64.42 -9.35
N THR A 30 15.72 64.09 -9.66
CA THR A 30 14.66 63.89 -8.66
C THR A 30 14.44 62.40 -8.42
N GLU A 31 14.65 61.98 -7.17
CA GLU A 31 14.31 60.68 -6.60
C GLU A 31 12.79 60.45 -6.49
N ALA A 32 12.43 59.17 -6.28
CA ALA A 32 11.09 58.63 -6.14
C ALA A 32 10.30 59.21 -4.93
N PRO A 33 8.95 59.14 -4.95
CA PRO A 33 8.11 59.65 -3.86
C PRO A 33 8.15 58.76 -2.59
N PRO A 34 7.86 59.33 -1.40
CA PRO A 34 8.31 58.81 -0.11
C PRO A 34 7.35 57.83 0.58
N GLN A 35 7.92 57.00 1.45
CA GLN A 35 7.21 56.17 2.44
C GLN A 35 6.49 57.03 3.49
N PRO A 36 5.37 56.55 4.07
CA PRO A 36 4.74 57.21 5.21
C PRO A 36 5.51 56.97 6.52
N THR A 37 5.77 58.08 7.20
CA THR A 37 6.53 58.28 8.46
C THR A 37 5.74 57.99 9.74
N GLU A 38 6.47 57.55 10.79
CA GLU A 38 6.09 57.59 12.21
C GLU A 38 5.99 59.01 12.80
N ALA A 39 5.24 59.17 13.91
CA ALA A 39 5.55 59.96 15.14
C ALA A 39 4.30 60.11 16.05
N PRO A 40 4.36 60.42 17.37
CA PRO A 40 5.51 60.54 18.30
C PRO A 40 5.33 59.87 19.71
N ALA A 41 6.40 59.82 20.51
CA ALA A 41 6.42 59.59 21.98
C ALA A 41 5.95 60.86 22.77
N ALA A 42 5.56 60.90 24.06
CA ALA A 42 5.80 60.09 25.25
C ALA A 42 4.81 60.47 26.39
N GLU A 43 4.59 59.60 27.40
CA GLU A 43 4.51 59.95 28.85
C GLU A 43 4.52 58.66 29.74
N GLN A 44 5.48 58.55 30.67
CA GLN A 44 5.40 57.75 31.92
C GLN A 44 4.84 58.68 33.04
N PRO A 45 4.29 58.24 34.21
CA PRO A 45 4.54 56.99 34.97
C PRO A 45 3.27 56.34 35.61
N THR A 46 3.31 55.09 36.11
CA THR A 46 3.56 54.82 37.54
C THR A 46 3.78 53.32 37.82
N LYS A 47 4.82 53.08 38.64
CA LYS A 47 5.22 51.88 39.39
C LYS A 47 4.23 50.69 39.43
N ALA A 48 4.66 49.57 38.84
CA ALA A 48 4.31 48.24 39.33
C ALA A 48 5.04 47.96 40.66
N PRO A 49 4.48 47.15 41.57
CA PRO A 49 5.12 46.77 42.82
C PRO A 49 6.40 45.96 42.57
N GLU A 50 7.39 46.11 43.46
CA GLU A 50 8.67 45.39 43.38
C GLU A 50 8.46 43.87 43.32
N PRO A 51 9.30 43.13 42.57
CA PRO A 51 9.27 41.69 42.57
C PRO A 51 9.59 41.19 43.97
N THR A 52 8.65 40.47 44.56
CA THR A 52 8.92 39.61 45.70
C THR A 52 10.10 38.70 45.34
N LYS A 53 11.08 38.70 46.24
CA LYS A 53 12.29 37.87 46.23
C LYS A 53 12.01 36.50 45.61
N ALA A 54 12.78 36.14 44.59
CA ALA A 54 12.73 34.82 43.96
C ALA A 54 12.71 33.73 45.05
N PRO A 55 11.78 32.75 44.99
CA PRO A 55 11.92 31.57 45.82
C PRO A 55 13.25 30.90 45.47
N GLU A 56 13.98 30.48 46.49
CA GLU A 56 15.18 29.66 46.31
C GLU A 56 14.83 28.43 45.45
N PRO A 57 15.77 27.91 44.64
CA PRO A 57 15.54 26.72 43.84
C PRO A 57 15.04 25.61 44.76
N THR A 58 13.77 25.25 44.58
CA THR A 58 13.14 24.15 45.28
C THR A 58 13.88 22.86 44.92
N LYS A 59 14.12 22.07 45.96
CA LYS A 59 14.74 20.74 45.90
C LYS A 59 14.26 19.94 44.69
N ALA A 60 15.15 19.10 44.14
CA ALA A 60 14.79 17.97 43.30
C ALA A 60 13.55 17.27 43.87
N PRO A 61 12.55 16.93 43.03
CA PRO A 61 11.28 16.37 43.51
C PRO A 61 11.57 15.15 44.38
N GLU A 62 10.97 15.11 45.56
CA GLU A 62 10.82 13.84 46.24
C GLU A 62 10.00 12.96 45.30
N VAL A 63 10.54 11.83 44.85
CA VAL A 63 10.04 10.92 43.79
C VAL A 63 8.60 10.38 44.05
N ASN A 64 7.93 10.87 45.10
CA ASN A 64 6.58 10.50 45.48
C ASN A 64 5.49 11.43 44.92
N LYS A 65 5.80 12.55 44.23
CA LYS A 65 4.78 13.47 43.70
C LYS A 65 5.17 14.10 42.34
N VAL A 66 4.25 14.12 41.38
CA VAL A 66 4.41 14.68 40.02
C VAL A 66 3.32 15.71 39.76
N ILE A 67 3.68 16.95 39.43
CA ILE A 67 2.71 18.00 39.07
C ILE A 67 2.34 17.85 37.59
N VAL A 68 1.06 17.62 37.29
CA VAL A 68 0.55 17.31 35.95
C VAL A 68 -0.31 18.46 35.44
N GLY A 69 0.13 19.15 34.40
CA GLY A 69 -0.67 20.17 33.72
C GLY A 69 -1.73 19.55 32.81
N THR A 70 -2.92 20.13 32.78
CA THR A 70 -4.02 19.70 31.89
C THR A 70 -4.92 20.88 31.55
N ASN A 71 -5.53 20.92 30.36
CA ASN A 71 -6.56 21.89 29.99
C ASN A 71 -7.92 21.20 30.04
N ALA A 72 -8.58 21.23 31.20
CA ALA A 72 -9.80 20.48 31.49
C ALA A 72 -11.06 21.05 30.81
N GLU A 73 -11.03 21.13 29.48
CA GLU A 73 -12.05 21.70 28.59
C GLU A 73 -12.27 20.81 27.33
N TYR A 74 -11.73 19.59 27.33
CA TYR A 74 -11.62 18.68 26.20
C TYR A 74 -12.24 17.28 26.50
N PRO A 75 -13.57 17.20 26.68
CA PRO A 75 -14.24 15.92 26.91
C PRO A 75 -14.11 14.96 25.70
N PRO A 76 -14.08 13.63 25.91
CA PRO A 76 -14.13 12.95 27.20
C PRO A 76 -12.74 12.79 27.87
N PHE A 77 -11.68 13.41 27.33
CA PHE A 77 -10.30 13.23 27.80
C PHE A 77 -10.01 13.97 29.11
N GLU A 78 -10.35 15.25 29.19
CA GLU A 78 -10.23 16.04 30.41
C GLU A 78 -11.29 17.14 30.45
N PHE A 79 -12.04 17.22 31.54
CA PHE A 79 -13.03 18.26 31.75
C PHE A 79 -13.34 18.43 33.23
N VAL A 80 -13.90 19.60 33.57
CA VAL A 80 -14.40 19.87 34.93
C VAL A 80 -15.85 19.39 35.03
N ASP A 81 -16.14 18.54 36.01
CA ASP A 81 -17.49 18.03 36.27
C ASP A 81 -18.39 19.07 36.96
N GLU A 82 -19.66 18.71 37.22
CA GLU A 82 -20.63 19.59 37.88
C GLU A 82 -20.24 19.98 39.32
N ASN A 83 -19.35 19.21 39.96
CA ASN A 83 -18.87 19.44 41.31
C ASN A 83 -17.59 20.29 41.35
N GLY A 84 -17.02 20.63 40.19
CA GLY A 84 -15.77 21.39 40.06
C GLY A 84 -14.52 20.51 40.13
N GLU A 85 -14.64 19.19 39.96
CA GLU A 85 -13.53 18.24 39.96
C GLU A 85 -13.07 17.93 38.52
N ILE A 86 -11.75 17.82 38.33
CA ILE A 86 -11.15 17.45 37.04
C ILE A 86 -11.28 15.94 36.85
N GLN A 87 -11.88 15.51 35.73
CA GLN A 87 -12.07 14.11 35.37
C GLN A 87 -11.93 13.91 33.85
N GLY A 88 -11.89 12.66 33.42
CA GLY A 88 -11.80 12.29 32.01
C GLY A 88 -10.85 11.12 31.80
N PHE A 89 -10.76 10.64 30.56
CA PHE A 89 -9.88 9.53 30.19
C PHE A 89 -8.42 9.79 30.55
N ASP A 90 -7.90 10.98 30.22
CA ASP A 90 -6.50 11.35 30.51
C ASP A 90 -6.25 11.39 32.02
N ILE A 91 -7.23 11.85 32.78
CA ILE A 91 -7.13 11.96 34.24
C ILE A 91 -7.09 10.57 34.90
N ASP A 92 -7.94 9.66 34.45
CA ASP A 92 -7.96 8.29 34.95
C ASP A 92 -6.72 7.51 34.49
N LEU A 93 -6.28 7.69 33.25
CA LEU A 93 -5.06 7.09 32.72
C LEU A 93 -3.84 7.53 33.54
N MET A 94 -3.68 8.82 33.80
CA MET A 94 -2.56 9.32 34.60
C MET A 94 -2.62 8.85 36.05
N LYS A 95 -3.81 8.71 36.66
CA LYS A 95 -3.95 8.12 38.00
C LYS A 95 -3.51 6.66 38.03
N ALA A 96 -3.91 5.87 37.04
CA ALA A 96 -3.51 4.46 36.93
C ALA A 96 -2.00 4.34 36.69
N ILE A 97 -1.43 5.17 35.81
CA ILE A 97 0.02 5.24 35.58
C ILE A 97 0.74 5.55 36.89
N ALA A 98 0.23 6.52 37.66
CA ALA A 98 0.81 6.92 38.92
C ALA A 98 0.76 5.82 39.99
N GLU A 99 -0.35 5.10 40.09
CA GLU A 99 -0.49 3.94 40.96
C GLU A 99 0.50 2.83 40.58
N ALA A 100 0.58 2.48 39.29
CA ALA A 100 1.46 1.43 38.79
C ALA A 100 2.95 1.79 38.91
N ALA A 101 3.30 3.06 38.74
CA ALA A 101 4.67 3.55 38.82
C ALA A 101 5.09 3.99 40.23
N GLY A 102 4.15 4.12 41.17
CA GLY A 102 4.42 4.45 42.57
C GLY A 102 4.64 5.95 42.85
N PHE A 103 3.93 6.84 42.16
CA PHE A 103 3.93 8.29 42.43
C PHE A 103 2.53 8.85 42.66
N GLU A 104 2.43 10.07 43.19
CA GLU A 104 1.16 10.78 43.40
C GLU A 104 1.01 11.90 42.36
N PRO A 105 -0.02 11.89 41.48
CA PRO A 105 -0.23 12.95 40.51
C PRO A 105 -1.01 14.12 41.14
N GLU A 106 -0.53 15.35 40.96
CA GLU A 106 -1.26 16.57 41.28
C GLU A 106 -1.67 17.28 39.99
N PHE A 107 -2.96 17.25 39.65
CA PHE A 107 -3.47 17.88 38.44
C PHE A 107 -3.65 19.39 38.64
N VAL A 108 -3.12 20.17 37.70
CA VAL A 108 -3.27 21.62 37.63
C VAL A 108 -3.97 21.97 36.34
N ASN A 109 -5.21 22.46 36.45
CA ASN A 109 -5.95 22.97 35.29
C ASN A 109 -5.32 24.29 34.82
N THR A 110 -5.02 24.40 33.54
CA THR A 110 -4.42 25.57 32.90
C THR A 110 -5.00 25.82 31.51
N ARG A 111 -4.57 26.90 30.86
CA ARG A 111 -4.94 27.18 29.47
C ARG A 111 -4.08 26.33 28.53
N TRP A 112 -4.69 25.84 27.45
CA TRP A 112 -3.95 25.15 26.38
C TRP A 112 -2.87 26.04 25.76
N ASP A 113 -3.21 27.31 25.48
CA ASP A 113 -2.25 28.28 24.97
C ASP A 113 -1.10 28.49 25.96
N GLY A 114 0.11 28.15 25.53
CA GLY A 114 1.33 28.22 26.34
C GLY A 114 1.58 27.02 27.26
N ILE A 115 0.77 25.95 27.24
CA ILE A 115 0.93 24.80 28.15
C ILE A 115 2.31 24.12 28.03
N PHE A 116 2.84 23.98 26.81
CA PHE A 116 4.17 23.41 26.57
C PHE A 116 5.30 24.35 27.02
N VAL A 117 5.08 25.68 26.97
CA VAL A 117 6.03 26.67 27.48
C VAL A 117 6.05 26.65 29.01
N ALA A 118 4.88 26.54 29.64
CA ALA A 118 4.75 26.39 31.08
C ALA A 118 5.43 25.10 31.58
N LEU A 119 5.17 23.98 30.90
CA LEU A 119 5.87 22.70 31.11
C LEU A 119 7.39 22.87 31.00
N ALA A 120 7.90 23.39 29.88
CA ALA A 120 9.34 23.60 29.67
C ALA A 120 9.98 24.57 30.68
N SER A 121 9.20 25.47 31.29
CA SER A 121 9.67 26.42 32.31
C SER A 121 9.72 25.84 33.73
N GLY A 122 9.22 24.62 33.93
CA GLY A 122 9.18 23.96 35.23
C GLY A 122 7.92 24.21 36.05
N GLU A 123 6.86 24.75 35.45
CA GLU A 123 5.57 24.93 36.12
C GLU A 123 4.85 23.59 36.35
N PHE A 124 5.03 22.64 35.43
CA PHE A 124 4.58 21.25 35.53
C PHE A 124 5.75 20.29 35.33
N ASP A 125 5.63 19.07 35.85
CA ASP A 125 6.56 17.96 35.61
C ASP A 125 6.15 17.12 34.40
N ALA A 126 4.84 17.01 34.15
CA ALA A 126 4.27 16.38 32.97
C ALA A 126 3.00 17.12 32.50
N VAL A 127 2.56 16.87 31.27
CA VAL A 127 1.28 17.32 30.72
C VAL A 127 0.57 16.14 30.07
N ILE A 128 -0.67 15.91 30.49
CA ILE A 128 -1.60 14.96 29.85
C ILE A 128 -2.91 15.73 29.59
N SER A 129 -3.19 15.96 28.31
CA SER A 129 -4.27 16.85 27.87
C SER A 129 -4.53 16.67 26.37
N ALA A 130 -4.88 15.45 25.96
CA ALA A 130 -5.07 15.04 24.56
C ALA A 130 -3.94 15.55 23.64
N ALA A 131 -2.69 15.49 24.13
CA ALA A 131 -1.62 16.25 23.53
C ALA A 131 -1.01 15.51 22.33
N THR A 132 -1.36 15.94 21.12
CA THR A 132 -0.77 15.38 19.89
C THR A 132 0.76 15.48 19.88
N ILE A 133 1.40 14.35 19.58
CA ILE A 133 2.83 14.24 19.38
C ILE A 133 3.16 14.85 18.01
N THR A 134 3.89 15.97 17.99
CA THR A 134 4.37 16.60 16.75
C THR A 134 5.89 16.81 16.80
N ASP A 135 6.54 16.83 15.64
CA ASP A 135 7.98 17.10 15.56
C ASP A 135 8.35 18.49 16.10
N GLU A 136 7.47 19.47 15.96
CA GLU A 136 7.66 20.80 16.54
C GLU A 136 7.62 20.76 18.08
N ARG A 137 6.62 20.09 18.67
CA ARG A 137 6.51 19.94 20.13
C ARG A 137 7.70 19.14 20.69
N LYS A 138 8.17 18.11 19.98
CA LYS A 138 9.39 17.34 20.34
C LYS A 138 10.66 18.19 20.40
N GLN A 139 10.68 19.42 19.88
CA GLN A 139 11.83 20.32 20.03
C GLN A 139 11.90 20.95 21.42
N THR A 140 10.78 21.09 22.12
CA THR A 140 10.70 21.80 23.41
C THR A 140 10.42 20.87 24.59
N VAL A 141 9.75 19.75 24.35
CA VAL A 141 9.41 18.71 25.34
C VAL A 141 9.77 17.33 24.82
N ASP A 142 9.80 16.33 25.69
CA ASP A 142 9.79 14.92 25.30
C ASP A 142 8.38 14.36 25.50
N PHE A 143 8.06 13.25 24.82
CA PHE A 143 6.76 12.59 24.92
C PHE A 143 6.93 11.14 25.37
N SER A 144 5.95 10.65 26.13
CA SER A 144 5.77 9.22 26.38
C SER A 144 5.57 8.43 25.09
N GLU A 145 5.60 7.11 25.21
CA GLU A 145 4.97 6.24 24.21
C GLU A 145 3.51 6.69 23.97
N PRO A 146 3.00 6.58 22.74
CA PRO A 146 1.66 7.02 22.41
C PRO A 146 0.61 6.21 23.19
N TYR A 147 -0.44 6.90 23.64
CA TYR A 147 -1.51 6.29 24.43
C TYR A 147 -2.87 6.32 23.74
N PHE A 148 -3.08 7.14 22.71
CA PHE A 148 -4.36 7.21 21.99
C PHE A 148 -4.12 7.64 20.54
N ASN A 149 -4.88 7.07 19.59
CA ASN A 149 -4.87 7.52 18.19
C ASN A 149 -6.09 8.42 17.93
N ALA A 150 -5.82 9.66 17.54
CA ALA A 150 -6.78 10.68 17.17
C ALA A 150 -6.61 11.09 15.69
N GLY A 151 -7.47 11.97 15.23
CA GLY A 151 -7.38 12.55 13.90
C GLY A 151 -8.36 13.71 13.76
N GLN A 152 -8.06 14.67 12.91
CA GLN A 152 -8.92 15.83 12.69
C GLN A 152 -10.15 15.44 11.88
N VAL A 153 -11.33 15.90 12.31
CA VAL A 153 -12.59 15.81 11.58
C VAL A 153 -13.15 17.18 11.27
N LEU A 154 -14.01 17.25 10.26
CA LEU A 154 -14.73 18.45 9.84
C LEU A 154 -16.18 18.35 10.32
N ALA A 155 -16.54 19.18 11.29
CA ALA A 155 -17.92 19.32 11.77
C ALA A 155 -18.60 20.52 11.09
N VAL A 156 -19.85 20.33 10.67
CA VAL A 156 -20.69 21.36 10.06
C VAL A 156 -22.11 21.30 10.62
N LYS A 157 -22.89 22.37 10.43
CA LYS A 157 -24.32 22.33 10.76
C LYS A 157 -25.06 21.38 9.83
N LYS A 158 -25.98 20.56 10.36
CA LYS A 158 -26.76 19.61 9.55
C LYS A 158 -27.50 20.31 8.42
N GLY A 159 -27.34 19.76 7.22
CA GLY A 159 -27.89 20.37 6.00
C GLY A 159 -27.03 21.49 5.39
N SER A 160 -25.80 21.67 5.86
CA SER A 160 -24.80 22.52 5.19
C SER A 160 -24.50 22.04 3.76
N ASP A 161 -24.13 22.99 2.90
CA ASP A 161 -23.64 22.71 1.55
C ASP A 161 -22.19 22.19 1.55
N ILE A 162 -21.47 22.28 2.67
CA ILE A 162 -20.11 21.76 2.85
C ILE A 162 -20.19 20.24 3.07
N LYS A 163 -19.59 19.47 2.15
CA LYS A 163 -19.54 18.00 2.19
C LYS A 163 -18.15 17.44 2.48
N GLY A 164 -17.11 18.22 2.21
CA GLY A 164 -15.74 17.81 2.42
C GLY A 164 -14.78 19.00 2.57
N LEU A 165 -13.49 18.69 2.64
CA LEU A 165 -12.42 19.67 2.81
C LEU A 165 -12.30 20.61 1.59
N GLU A 166 -12.68 20.12 0.41
CA GLU A 166 -12.69 20.85 -0.85
C GLU A 166 -13.67 22.04 -0.88
N ASP A 167 -14.68 22.03 -0.01
CA ASP A 167 -15.73 23.05 0.05
C ASP A 167 -15.38 24.23 0.99
N LEU A 168 -14.19 24.21 1.59
CA LEU A 168 -13.77 25.16 2.62
C LEU A 168 -13.27 26.51 2.09
N ALA A 169 -12.99 26.61 0.78
CA ALA A 169 -12.49 27.84 0.19
C ALA A 169 -13.46 29.04 0.42
N GLY A 170 -12.97 30.08 1.09
CA GLY A 170 -13.76 31.27 1.42
C GLY A 170 -14.81 31.09 2.53
N LYS A 171 -14.78 29.98 3.27
CA LYS A 171 -15.62 29.73 4.46
C LYS A 171 -14.93 30.22 5.73
N LYS A 172 -15.68 30.31 6.83
CA LYS A 172 -15.15 30.53 8.18
C LYS A 172 -15.02 29.22 8.93
N ILE A 173 -13.82 28.90 9.38
CA ILE A 173 -13.57 27.66 10.15
C ILE A 173 -13.23 28.03 11.59
N GLY A 174 -13.98 27.49 12.55
CA GLY A 174 -13.64 27.55 13.96
C GLY A 174 -12.60 26.51 14.33
N VAL A 175 -11.58 26.92 15.10
CA VAL A 175 -10.54 26.04 15.66
C VAL A 175 -10.19 26.51 17.08
N GLN A 176 -9.63 25.63 17.91
CA GLN A 176 -8.99 26.05 19.17
C GLN A 176 -7.55 26.51 18.92
N LEU A 177 -7.18 27.69 19.41
CA LEU A 177 -5.86 28.29 19.21
C LEU A 177 -4.73 27.35 19.65
N GLY A 178 -3.78 27.07 18.75
CA GLY A 178 -2.57 26.29 19.07
C GLY A 178 -2.76 24.77 19.09
N THR A 179 -3.91 24.24 18.70
CA THR A 179 -4.10 22.80 18.46
C THR A 179 -3.60 22.40 17.08
N THR A 180 -3.46 21.10 16.83
CA THR A 180 -3.13 20.57 15.50
C THR A 180 -4.23 20.87 14.48
N GLY A 181 -5.50 20.95 14.90
CA GLY A 181 -6.60 21.45 14.07
C GLY A 181 -6.43 22.90 13.61
N ASP A 182 -5.92 23.81 14.46
CA ASP A 182 -5.59 25.19 14.07
C ASP A 182 -4.44 25.24 13.05
N ILE A 183 -3.36 24.52 13.33
CA ILE A 183 -2.20 24.43 12.44
C ILE A 183 -2.63 23.88 11.08
N TRP A 184 -3.35 22.75 11.09
CA TRP A 184 -3.83 22.11 9.88
C TRP A 184 -4.73 23.03 9.07
N ALA A 185 -5.74 23.66 9.70
CA ALA A 185 -6.65 24.57 9.01
C ALA A 185 -5.92 25.76 8.38
N THR A 186 -4.89 26.26 9.06
CA THR A 186 -4.07 27.40 8.61
C THR A 186 -3.18 27.04 7.43
N GLU A 187 -2.63 25.82 7.40
CA GLU A 187 -1.67 25.39 6.39
C GLU A 187 -2.33 24.76 5.16
N ASN A 188 -3.50 24.17 5.32
CA ASN A 188 -4.11 23.30 4.30
C ASN A 188 -5.42 23.85 3.70
N THR A 189 -5.88 25.03 4.14
CA THR A 189 -7.13 25.61 3.62
C THR A 189 -6.98 27.10 3.26
N ASP A 190 -7.77 27.54 2.28
CA ASP A 190 -7.95 28.96 1.93
C ASP A 190 -9.11 29.62 2.73
N ALA A 191 -9.49 29.03 3.86
CA ALA A 191 -10.60 29.51 4.69
C ALA A 191 -10.17 30.64 5.65
N GLU A 192 -11.14 31.43 6.11
CA GLU A 192 -10.94 32.37 7.22
C GLU A 192 -10.94 31.57 8.54
N VAL A 193 -9.74 31.32 9.08
CA VAL A 193 -9.57 30.63 10.37
C VAL A 193 -9.93 31.56 11.53
N VAL A 194 -10.98 31.20 12.26
CA VAL A 194 -11.47 31.89 13.46
C VAL A 194 -11.04 31.09 14.69
N ARG A 195 -10.11 31.64 15.45
CA ARG A 195 -9.51 30.98 16.61
C ARG A 195 -10.28 31.29 17.88
N TYR A 196 -10.56 30.26 18.67
CA TYR A 196 -11.17 30.33 19.98
C TYR A 196 -10.19 29.85 21.05
N ASP A 197 -10.35 30.37 22.27
CA ASP A 197 -9.53 29.93 23.41
C ASP A 197 -9.85 28.48 23.84
N GLU A 198 -11.11 28.05 23.61
CA GLU A 198 -11.64 26.75 23.99
C GLU A 198 -12.38 26.13 22.80
N ILE A 199 -12.24 24.82 22.57
CA ILE A 199 -12.93 24.17 21.45
C ILE A 199 -14.46 24.20 21.62
N THR A 200 -14.96 24.12 22.85
CA THR A 200 -16.39 24.23 23.15
C THR A 200 -16.98 25.54 22.61
N LEU A 201 -16.23 26.65 22.67
CA LEU A 201 -16.65 27.93 22.10
C LEU A 201 -16.69 27.91 20.57
N ALA A 202 -15.76 27.22 19.91
CA ALA A 202 -15.77 27.03 18.46
C ALA A 202 -17.00 26.21 18.01
N MET A 203 -17.33 25.13 18.73
CA MET A 203 -18.52 24.31 18.46
C MET A 203 -19.83 25.07 18.72
N GLN A 204 -19.90 25.89 19.77
CA GLN A 204 -21.04 26.78 20.00
C GLN A 204 -21.18 27.85 18.91
N ALA A 205 -20.08 28.40 18.42
CA ALA A 205 -20.08 29.32 17.29
C ALA A 205 -20.60 28.64 16.02
N LEU A 206 -20.24 27.38 15.77
CA LEU A 206 -20.80 26.59 14.66
C LEU A 206 -22.30 26.38 14.81
N ALA A 207 -22.75 26.01 16.01
CA ALA A 207 -24.17 25.83 16.32
C ALA A 207 -24.97 27.13 16.09
N ASN A 208 -24.40 28.28 16.45
CA ASN A 208 -24.99 29.60 16.27
C ASN A 208 -24.93 30.11 14.81
N GLY A 209 -24.06 29.52 13.97
CA GLY A 209 -23.81 29.94 12.60
C GLY A 209 -22.84 31.12 12.48
N ASP A 210 -22.01 31.34 13.50
CA ASP A 210 -20.95 32.36 13.49
C ASP A 210 -19.69 31.88 12.73
N VAL A 211 -19.52 30.56 12.60
CA VAL A 211 -18.56 29.89 11.70
C VAL A 211 -19.30 28.85 10.84
N ASP A 212 -18.77 28.54 9.66
CA ASP A 212 -19.39 27.62 8.70
C ASP A 212 -19.03 26.14 8.98
N ALA A 213 -17.85 25.90 9.56
CA ALA A 213 -17.36 24.59 9.95
C ALA A 213 -16.43 24.68 11.17
N VAL A 214 -16.15 23.55 11.82
CA VAL A 214 -15.12 23.41 12.86
C VAL A 214 -14.21 22.24 12.50
N ILE A 215 -12.91 22.43 12.68
CA ILE A 215 -11.90 21.36 12.60
C ILE A 215 -11.41 21.06 14.00
N ASN A 216 -11.53 19.80 14.41
CA ASN A 216 -11.15 19.34 15.74
C ASN A 216 -10.96 17.82 15.78
N ASP A 217 -10.38 17.29 16.86
CA ASP A 217 -10.15 15.85 17.01
C ASP A 217 -11.46 15.04 17.00
N ALA A 218 -11.44 13.90 16.34
CA ALA A 218 -12.60 13.04 16.10
C ALA A 218 -13.35 12.63 17.39
N PRO A 219 -12.69 12.12 18.44
CA PRO A 219 -13.42 11.60 19.61
C PRO A 219 -14.11 12.72 20.39
N THR A 220 -13.42 13.84 20.59
CA THR A 220 -13.98 15.02 21.26
C THR A 220 -15.12 15.64 20.48
N THR A 221 -14.97 15.74 19.15
CA THR A 221 -16.04 16.26 18.29
C THR A 221 -17.29 15.38 18.35
N ALA A 222 -17.11 14.06 18.28
CA ALA A 222 -18.21 13.10 18.39
C ALA A 222 -18.91 13.17 19.75
N ASP A 223 -18.15 13.24 20.86
CA ASP A 223 -18.70 13.36 22.21
C ASP A 223 -19.47 14.67 22.40
N MET A 224 -18.91 15.80 21.94
CA MET A 224 -19.58 17.10 22.00
C MET A 224 -20.90 17.13 21.21
N ILE A 225 -20.94 16.53 20.01
CA ILE A 225 -22.18 16.42 19.21
C ILE A 225 -23.21 15.53 19.92
N LYS A 226 -22.76 14.41 20.52
CA LYS A 226 -23.62 13.49 21.26
C LYS A 226 -24.20 14.12 22.52
N ALA A 227 -23.41 14.89 23.26
CA ALA A 227 -23.81 15.58 24.47
C ALA A 227 -24.75 16.77 24.20
N ASN A 228 -24.68 17.38 23.00
CA ASN A 228 -25.42 18.58 22.64
C ASN A 228 -26.23 18.39 21.34
N PRO A 229 -27.22 17.49 21.31
CA PRO A 229 -28.01 17.20 20.09
C PRO A 229 -28.76 18.42 19.55
N GLU A 230 -29.03 19.42 20.39
CA GLU A 230 -29.66 20.68 20.00
C GLU A 230 -28.79 21.59 19.14
N TRP A 231 -27.46 21.38 19.12
CA TRP A 231 -26.55 22.12 18.24
C TRP A 231 -26.81 21.85 16.76
N ASN A 232 -27.44 20.71 16.45
CA ASN A 232 -27.76 20.29 15.08
C ASN A 232 -26.52 20.31 14.16
N VAL A 233 -25.43 19.73 14.65
CA VAL A 233 -24.12 19.60 13.98
C VAL A 233 -23.92 18.13 13.59
N GLU A 234 -23.15 17.89 12.53
CA GLU A 234 -22.71 16.57 12.07
C GLU A 234 -21.25 16.63 11.59
N ILE A 235 -20.56 15.50 11.67
CA ILE A 235 -19.24 15.31 11.05
C ILE A 235 -19.47 14.93 9.58
N VAL A 236 -18.82 15.63 8.66
CA VAL A 236 -18.96 15.38 7.20
C VAL A 236 -17.68 14.89 6.53
N ALA A 237 -16.53 15.05 7.19
CA ALA A 237 -15.27 14.53 6.70
C ALA A 237 -14.33 14.18 7.87
N GLY A 238 -13.46 13.21 7.62
CA GLY A 238 -12.40 12.78 8.53
C GLY A 238 -12.70 11.46 9.27
N PRO A 239 -11.73 10.96 10.06
CA PRO A 239 -10.44 11.59 10.35
C PRO A 239 -9.56 11.72 9.08
N PHE A 240 -9.01 12.91 8.82
CA PHE A 240 -8.17 13.22 7.65
C PHE A 240 -6.72 13.54 8.00
N THR A 241 -6.37 13.39 9.28
CA THR A 241 -5.00 13.33 9.78
C THR A 241 -4.85 12.08 10.64
N GLU A 242 -3.61 11.60 10.77
CA GLU A 242 -3.24 10.55 11.71
C GLU A 242 -2.41 11.21 12.83
N GLU A 243 -2.94 11.21 14.05
CA GLU A 243 -2.40 12.00 15.16
C GLU A 243 -2.39 11.20 16.46
N TYR A 244 -1.21 10.95 17.03
CA TYR A 244 -1.11 10.21 18.28
C TYR A 244 -0.99 11.14 19.48
N TYR A 245 -1.74 10.89 20.55
CA TYR A 245 -1.56 11.57 21.83
C TYR A 245 -0.43 10.95 22.65
N GLY A 246 0.32 11.80 23.34
CA GLY A 246 1.39 11.42 24.26
C GLY A 246 1.43 12.31 25.49
N ILE A 247 2.00 11.80 26.56
CA ILE A 247 2.22 12.55 27.80
C ILE A 247 3.51 13.34 27.65
N ALA A 248 3.43 14.67 27.62
CA ALA A 248 4.59 15.53 27.46
C ALA A 248 5.33 15.71 28.79
N VAL A 249 6.65 15.73 28.76
CA VAL A 249 7.53 15.92 29.92
C VAL A 249 8.69 16.84 29.56
N ARG A 250 9.32 17.44 30.58
CA ARG A 250 10.49 18.30 30.35
C ARG A 250 11.68 17.49 29.83
N LYS A 251 12.41 18.04 28.86
CA LYS A 251 13.64 17.42 28.32
C LYS A 251 14.75 17.22 29.35
N ASP A 252 14.74 18.00 30.42
CA ASP A 252 15.70 17.90 31.51
C ASP A 252 15.25 16.98 32.66
N ALA A 253 14.12 16.29 32.50
CA ALA A 253 13.55 15.34 33.46
C ALA A 253 13.30 13.95 32.84
N PRO A 254 14.30 13.30 32.22
CA PRO A 254 14.15 11.98 31.59
C PRO A 254 13.70 10.87 32.57
N GLU A 255 13.96 11.03 33.87
CA GLU A 255 13.48 10.12 34.90
C GLU A 255 11.96 10.15 35.06
N VAL A 256 11.31 11.29 34.81
CA VAL A 256 9.85 11.42 34.82
C VAL A 256 9.27 10.74 33.59
N LEU A 257 9.92 10.86 32.44
CA LEU A 257 9.56 10.15 31.21
C LEU A 257 9.60 8.63 31.40
N GLU A 258 10.72 8.13 31.93
CA GLU A 258 10.92 6.70 32.18
C GLU A 258 9.88 6.17 33.17
N LEU A 259 9.58 6.94 34.22
CA LEU A 259 8.56 6.59 35.21
C LEU A 259 7.17 6.50 34.60
N ILE A 260 6.79 7.48 33.76
CA ILE A 260 5.51 7.51 33.06
C ILE A 260 5.40 6.36 32.05
N ASN A 261 6.42 6.13 31.23
CA ASN A 261 6.42 5.02 30.26
C ASN A 261 6.34 3.65 30.95
N LYS A 262 7.02 3.48 32.08
CA LYS A 262 6.92 2.26 32.89
C LYS A 262 5.51 2.07 33.45
N GLY A 263 4.89 3.12 33.98
CA GLY A 263 3.51 3.06 34.48
C GLY A 263 2.52 2.80 33.35
N LEU A 264 2.66 3.47 32.21
CA LEU A 264 1.81 3.29 31.03
C LEU A 264 1.89 1.85 30.51
N ALA A 265 3.09 1.28 30.42
CA ALA A 265 3.27 -0.12 30.04
C ALA A 265 2.58 -1.07 31.04
N ALA A 266 2.72 -0.83 32.34
CA ALA A 266 2.08 -1.66 33.38
C ALA A 266 0.55 -1.57 33.37
N VAL A 267 -0.01 -0.37 33.11
CA VAL A 267 -1.46 -0.15 32.98
C VAL A 267 -2.03 -0.81 31.73
N LYS A 268 -1.26 -0.84 30.63
CA LYS A 268 -1.63 -1.60 29.43
C LYS A 268 -1.54 -3.13 29.69
N GLU A 269 -0.47 -3.60 30.32
CA GLU A 269 -0.28 -5.04 30.63
C GLU A 269 -1.34 -5.59 31.61
N SER A 270 -1.82 -4.76 32.55
CA SER A 270 -2.83 -5.18 33.52
C SER A 270 -4.27 -5.23 32.95
N GLY A 271 -4.50 -4.71 31.73
CA GLY A 271 -5.83 -4.50 31.17
C GLY A 271 -6.58 -3.32 31.79
N GLU A 272 -5.95 -2.56 32.69
CA GLU A 272 -6.55 -1.38 33.31
C GLU A 272 -6.72 -0.23 32.31
N TYR A 273 -5.82 -0.11 31.34
CA TYR A 273 -6.00 0.78 30.19
C TYR A 273 -7.34 0.50 29.47
N ASP A 274 -7.64 -0.77 29.17
CA ASP A 274 -8.85 -1.16 28.46
C ASP A 274 -10.11 -0.88 29.30
N ALA A 275 -10.03 -1.07 30.62
CA ALA A 275 -11.14 -0.73 31.52
C ALA A 275 -11.39 0.78 31.59
N ILE A 276 -10.34 1.60 31.59
CA ILE A 276 -10.44 3.06 31.52
C ILE A 276 -11.00 3.48 30.16
N TYR A 277 -10.53 2.85 29.09
CA TYR A 277 -11.04 3.09 27.73
C TYR A 277 -12.54 2.76 27.63
N GLU A 278 -12.95 1.57 28.10
CA GLU A 278 -14.35 1.15 28.12
C GLU A 278 -15.23 2.08 28.94
N LYS A 279 -14.72 2.59 30.08
CA LYS A 279 -15.43 3.56 30.92
C LYS A 279 -15.78 4.85 30.16
N TRP A 280 -14.84 5.37 29.37
CA TRP A 280 -14.98 6.71 28.76
C TRP A 280 -15.52 6.66 27.32
N PHE A 281 -15.23 5.59 26.58
CA PHE A 281 -15.61 5.45 25.18
C PHE A 281 -16.65 4.34 24.94
N GLY A 282 -16.95 3.52 25.94
CA GLY A 282 -17.80 2.33 25.83
C GLY A 282 -17.00 1.10 25.37
N ALA A 283 -17.61 -0.08 25.48
CA ALA A 283 -17.07 -1.28 24.84
C ALA A 283 -17.06 -1.06 23.32
N PRO A 284 -16.02 -1.52 22.59
CA PRO A 284 -16.06 -1.47 21.13
C PRO A 284 -17.36 -2.10 20.64
N GLU A 285 -18.14 -1.36 19.85
CA GLU A 285 -19.47 -1.80 19.41
C GLU A 285 -19.35 -3.15 18.68
N ALA A 286 -19.68 -4.22 19.40
CA ALA A 286 -20.01 -5.49 18.81
C ALA A 286 -21.22 -5.27 17.89
N ALA A 287 -21.05 -5.60 16.61
CA ALA A 287 -22.12 -5.64 15.63
C ALA A 287 -23.38 -6.29 16.23
N GLU A 288 -24.47 -5.51 16.33
CA GLU A 288 -25.75 -6.01 16.80
C GLU A 288 -26.21 -7.16 15.87
N GLY A 289 -26.26 -8.37 16.45
CA GLY A 289 -26.62 -9.58 15.71
C GLY A 289 -27.03 -10.74 16.61
N GLY A 290 -28.14 -10.59 17.35
CA GLY A 290 -28.99 -11.72 17.76
C GLY A 290 -28.69 -12.36 19.12
N GLU A 291 -29.73 -12.39 19.96
CA GLU A 291 -29.76 -13.11 21.24
C GLU A 291 -29.32 -14.59 21.10
N GLY A 292 -28.30 -14.98 21.86
CA GLY A 292 -27.89 -16.37 22.02
C GLY A 292 -26.63 -16.48 22.86
N GLY A 293 -26.77 -16.46 24.18
CA GLY A 293 -25.66 -16.46 25.13
C GLY A 293 -24.67 -17.62 24.96
N GLY A 294 -23.40 -17.26 24.85
CA GLY A 294 -22.21 -18.05 25.09
C GLY A 294 -21.02 -17.10 25.11
N GLU A 295 -20.29 -17.02 26.23
CA GLU A 295 -19.00 -16.33 26.31
C GLU A 295 -18.09 -16.89 25.19
N ALA A 296 -17.71 -16.06 24.21
CA ALA A 296 -16.72 -16.44 23.22
C ALA A 296 -15.33 -16.32 23.86
N GLU A 297 -14.62 -17.43 24.00
CA GLU A 297 -13.19 -17.44 24.32
C GLU A 297 -12.44 -16.51 23.35
N MET A 298 -11.55 -15.65 23.86
CA MET A 298 -10.61 -14.89 23.03
C MET A 298 -9.69 -15.88 22.30
N GLY A 299 -10.04 -16.19 21.06
CA GLY A 299 -9.29 -17.12 20.22
C GLY A 299 -7.93 -16.58 19.79
N VAL A 300 -7.06 -17.48 19.34
CA VAL A 300 -5.67 -17.18 18.95
C VAL A 300 -5.64 -16.24 17.73
N THR A 301 -4.78 -15.21 17.76
CA THR A 301 -4.71 -14.21 16.68
C THR A 301 -3.37 -14.27 15.96
N PHE A 302 -3.40 -14.41 14.63
CA PHE A 302 -2.21 -14.26 13.78
C PHE A 302 -2.20 -12.87 13.12
N ILE A 303 -1.09 -12.15 13.27
CA ILE A 303 -0.95 -10.77 12.76
C ILE A 303 0.17 -10.76 11.72
N PHE A 304 -0.17 -10.48 10.47
CA PHE A 304 0.77 -10.42 9.35
C PHE A 304 0.94 -8.96 8.90
N GLY A 305 2.14 -8.41 9.02
CA GLY A 305 2.50 -7.07 8.54
C GLY A 305 2.78 -7.04 7.04
N ARG A 306 2.23 -6.05 6.35
CA ARG A 306 2.45 -5.76 4.92
C ARG A 306 2.77 -4.28 4.68
N GLY A 307 3.30 -3.94 3.50
CA GLY A 307 3.72 -2.58 3.17
C GLY A 307 2.65 -1.70 2.49
N GLY A 308 1.61 -2.29 1.91
CA GLY A 308 0.54 -1.54 1.24
C GLY A 308 -0.83 -2.15 1.54
N ASP A 309 -1.88 -1.35 1.39
CA ASP A 309 -3.25 -1.84 1.56
C ASP A 309 -3.75 -2.62 0.32
N SER A 310 -4.85 -3.35 0.48
CA SER A 310 -5.54 -4.04 -0.62
C SER A 310 -6.21 -3.03 -1.56
N VAL A 311 -6.42 -3.38 -2.84
CA VAL A 311 -7.17 -2.52 -3.77
C VAL A 311 -8.67 -2.84 -3.71
N ALA A 312 -9.01 -4.12 -3.76
CA ALA A 312 -10.35 -4.66 -3.54
C ALA A 312 -10.26 -6.13 -3.10
N LEU A 313 -11.36 -6.68 -2.59
CA LEU A 313 -11.47 -8.07 -2.11
C LEU A 313 -12.34 -8.96 -3.01
N ASP A 314 -12.77 -8.49 -4.18
CA ASP A 314 -13.21 -9.37 -5.25
C ASP A 314 -11.95 -9.88 -6.00
N PRO A 315 -11.58 -11.16 -5.87
CA PRO A 315 -10.36 -11.68 -6.48
C PRO A 315 -10.38 -11.60 -8.01
N ALA A 316 -11.55 -11.48 -8.65
CA ALA A 316 -11.68 -11.48 -10.11
C ALA A 316 -11.29 -10.14 -10.77
N VAL A 317 -11.20 -9.05 -10.00
CA VAL A 317 -11.00 -7.68 -10.52
C VAL A 317 -9.68 -7.03 -10.07
N VAL A 318 -8.84 -7.79 -9.35
CA VAL A 318 -7.56 -7.31 -8.82
C VAL A 318 -6.39 -8.07 -9.44
N THR A 319 -5.21 -7.45 -9.41
CA THR A 319 -3.97 -8.05 -9.92
C THR A 319 -2.79 -7.96 -8.95
N ASP A 320 -2.99 -7.31 -7.80
CA ASP A 320 -1.95 -7.10 -6.80
C ASP A 320 -1.92 -8.22 -5.74
N GLY A 321 -0.73 -8.45 -5.18
CA GLY A 321 -0.53 -9.46 -4.15
C GLY A 321 -1.09 -9.08 -2.78
N GLU A 322 -1.35 -7.79 -2.52
CA GLU A 322 -1.87 -7.33 -1.23
C GLU A 322 -3.32 -7.78 -1.05
N SER A 323 -4.13 -7.63 -2.09
CA SER A 323 -5.49 -8.17 -2.17
C SER A 323 -5.51 -9.70 -2.15
N PHE A 324 -4.66 -10.37 -2.94
CA PHE A 324 -4.65 -11.84 -2.97
C PHE A 324 -4.26 -12.47 -1.65
N ARG A 325 -3.35 -11.86 -0.87
CA ARG A 325 -2.98 -12.36 0.46
C ARG A 325 -4.20 -12.52 1.38
N VAL A 326 -5.17 -11.61 1.26
CA VAL A 326 -6.41 -11.62 2.01
C VAL A 326 -7.40 -12.61 1.42
N THR A 327 -7.71 -12.51 0.11
CA THR A 327 -8.74 -13.32 -0.51
C THR A 327 -8.38 -14.81 -0.55
N ASN A 328 -7.09 -15.17 -0.61
CA ASN A 328 -6.62 -16.56 -0.49
C ASN A 328 -7.07 -17.25 0.81
N GLN A 329 -7.38 -16.48 1.87
CA GLN A 329 -7.80 -17.05 3.15
C GLN A 329 -9.28 -17.44 3.17
N GLY A 330 -10.08 -16.91 2.24
CA GLY A 330 -11.53 -17.08 2.25
C GLY A 330 -12.17 -17.48 0.92
N CYS A 331 -11.46 -17.33 -0.20
CA CYS A 331 -11.98 -17.61 -1.53
C CYS A 331 -11.25 -18.78 -2.17
N GLU A 332 -12.01 -19.72 -2.74
CA GLU A 332 -11.49 -20.96 -3.32
C GLU A 332 -11.90 -21.08 -4.79
N SER A 333 -10.97 -21.50 -5.63
CA SER A 333 -11.21 -21.80 -7.05
C SER A 333 -11.67 -23.24 -7.24
N LEU A 334 -12.09 -23.59 -8.47
CA LEU A 334 -12.49 -24.96 -8.80
C LEU A 334 -11.38 -25.95 -8.48
N LEU A 335 -10.15 -25.62 -8.85
CA LEU A 335 -8.95 -26.36 -8.47
C LEU A 335 -8.11 -25.49 -7.51
N ALA A 336 -7.05 -26.04 -6.96
CA ALA A 336 -6.08 -25.29 -6.18
C ALA A 336 -4.66 -25.73 -6.54
N TYR A 337 -3.68 -24.96 -6.12
CA TYR A 337 -2.29 -25.43 -6.08
C TYR A 337 -2.04 -26.16 -4.76
N ASP A 338 -1.21 -27.19 -4.80
CA ASP A 338 -0.74 -27.84 -3.58
C ASP A 338 -0.01 -26.83 -2.68
N LYS A 339 -0.03 -27.07 -1.37
CA LYS A 339 0.36 -26.09 -0.34
C LYS A 339 1.77 -25.50 -0.51
N ASP A 340 2.71 -26.26 -1.07
CA ASP A 340 4.13 -25.88 -1.24
C ASP A 340 4.65 -26.03 -2.68
N THR A 341 3.79 -26.35 -3.64
CA THR A 341 4.18 -26.49 -5.05
C THR A 341 3.17 -25.80 -5.97
N THR A 342 3.46 -25.77 -7.27
CA THR A 342 2.52 -25.31 -8.30
C THR A 342 1.73 -26.47 -8.91
N ASN A 343 1.73 -27.65 -8.29
CA ASN A 343 0.96 -28.79 -8.77
C ASN A 343 -0.53 -28.54 -8.54
N VAL A 344 -1.34 -28.81 -9.55
CA VAL A 344 -2.79 -28.65 -9.47
C VAL A 344 -3.41 -29.82 -8.70
N VAL A 345 -4.25 -29.50 -7.72
CA VAL A 345 -4.98 -30.45 -6.87
C VAL A 345 -6.48 -30.11 -6.83
N PRO A 346 -7.36 -31.07 -6.49
CA PRO A 346 -8.78 -30.80 -6.29
C PRO A 346 -9.06 -29.74 -5.22
N SER A 347 -10.12 -28.94 -5.42
CA SER A 347 -10.62 -27.94 -4.46
C SER A 347 -12.15 -28.01 -4.41
N LEU A 348 -12.86 -27.03 -4.97
CA LEU A 348 -14.32 -27.04 -5.11
C LEU A 348 -14.80 -28.02 -6.18
N ALA A 349 -13.95 -28.36 -7.16
CA ALA A 349 -14.11 -29.52 -8.02
C ALA A 349 -13.29 -30.70 -7.47
N GLU A 350 -13.93 -31.86 -7.32
CA GLU A 350 -13.31 -33.10 -6.81
C GLU A 350 -12.53 -33.83 -7.89
N SER A 351 -12.93 -33.65 -9.16
CA SER A 351 -12.29 -34.25 -10.33
C SER A 351 -12.68 -33.53 -11.61
N TRP A 352 -11.97 -33.83 -12.69
CA TRP A 352 -12.23 -33.29 -14.03
C TRP A 352 -11.87 -34.32 -15.10
N GLU A 353 -12.45 -34.16 -16.28
CA GLU A 353 -12.11 -34.94 -17.47
C GLU A 353 -12.07 -34.06 -18.72
N SER A 354 -11.22 -34.40 -19.67
CA SER A 354 -11.19 -33.80 -21.01
C SER A 354 -11.62 -34.81 -22.07
N ASN A 355 -12.15 -34.33 -23.20
CA ASN A 355 -12.19 -35.14 -24.42
C ASN A 355 -10.77 -35.39 -24.97
N GLU A 356 -10.64 -36.29 -25.95
CA GLU A 356 -9.36 -36.63 -26.59
C GLU A 356 -8.65 -35.42 -27.21
N ASP A 357 -9.42 -34.47 -27.74
CA ASP A 357 -8.88 -33.26 -28.38
C ASP A 357 -8.52 -32.15 -27.37
N GLY A 358 -8.88 -32.26 -26.08
CA GLY A 358 -8.63 -31.21 -25.09
C GLY A 358 -9.46 -29.93 -25.28
N THR A 359 -10.57 -30.01 -26.01
CA THR A 359 -11.48 -28.90 -26.32
C THR A 359 -12.76 -28.90 -25.50
N VAL A 360 -13.05 -29.97 -24.78
CA VAL A 360 -14.20 -30.06 -23.86
C VAL A 360 -13.69 -30.54 -22.51
N TRP A 361 -13.98 -29.76 -21.47
CA TRP A 361 -13.56 -30.04 -20.09
C TRP A 361 -14.78 -30.09 -19.19
N THR A 362 -14.95 -31.18 -18.46
CA THR A 362 -16.04 -31.37 -17.49
C THR A 362 -15.47 -31.41 -16.08
N PHE A 363 -16.02 -30.61 -15.17
CA PHE A 363 -15.62 -30.53 -13.77
C PHE A 363 -16.76 -31.04 -12.89
N TYR A 364 -16.42 -31.92 -11.94
CA TYR A 364 -17.35 -32.51 -11.00
C TYR A 364 -17.20 -31.83 -9.63
N LEU A 365 -18.25 -31.14 -9.20
CA LEU A 365 -18.24 -30.26 -8.05
C LEU A 365 -18.46 -31.02 -6.74
N ARG A 366 -17.83 -30.51 -5.68
CA ARG A 366 -18.03 -30.97 -4.31
C ARG A 366 -19.45 -30.66 -3.86
N LYS A 367 -20.05 -31.59 -3.12
CA LYS A 367 -21.40 -31.44 -2.56
C LYS A 367 -21.36 -30.96 -1.12
N GLY A 368 -22.40 -30.22 -0.72
CA GLY A 368 -22.59 -29.77 0.66
C GLY A 368 -21.66 -28.62 1.09
N VAL A 369 -21.01 -27.96 0.13
CA VAL A 369 -20.25 -26.73 0.39
C VAL A 369 -21.22 -25.55 0.49
N LYS A 370 -20.94 -24.66 1.44
CA LYS A 370 -21.70 -23.44 1.67
C LYS A 370 -20.81 -22.22 1.45
N PHE A 371 -21.39 -21.15 0.91
CA PHE A 371 -20.80 -19.83 1.00
C PHE A 371 -20.90 -19.29 2.43
N HIS A 372 -20.10 -18.27 2.74
CA HIS A 372 -20.08 -17.61 4.06
C HIS A 372 -21.43 -17.00 4.46
N ASP A 373 -22.30 -16.71 3.50
CA ASP A 373 -23.68 -16.22 3.70
C ASP A 373 -24.72 -17.35 3.90
N GLY A 374 -24.28 -18.62 3.87
CA GLY A 374 -25.12 -19.81 4.05
C GLY A 374 -25.80 -20.34 2.77
N THR A 375 -25.63 -19.66 1.62
CA THR A 375 -26.12 -20.16 0.33
C THR A 375 -25.31 -21.37 -0.15
N ASP A 376 -25.91 -22.20 -0.99
CA ASP A 376 -25.28 -23.42 -1.51
C ASP A 376 -24.26 -23.09 -2.60
N PHE A 377 -23.12 -23.78 -2.57
CA PHE A 377 -22.23 -23.87 -3.72
C PHE A 377 -22.67 -25.01 -4.64
N ASP A 378 -22.91 -24.69 -5.92
CA ASP A 378 -23.36 -25.60 -6.95
C ASP A 378 -22.91 -25.14 -8.35
N ALA A 379 -23.37 -25.85 -9.38
CA ALA A 379 -23.07 -25.53 -10.77
C ALA A 379 -23.62 -24.18 -11.25
N ASP A 380 -24.72 -23.69 -10.67
CA ASP A 380 -25.27 -22.37 -11.03
C ASP A 380 -24.31 -21.27 -10.54
N ALA A 381 -23.75 -21.40 -9.34
CA ALA A 381 -22.76 -20.45 -8.83
C ALA A 381 -21.48 -20.41 -9.68
N VAL A 382 -21.00 -21.56 -10.14
CA VAL A 382 -19.83 -21.63 -11.03
C VAL A 382 -20.13 -20.98 -12.37
N VAL A 383 -21.25 -21.33 -13.01
CA VAL A 383 -21.65 -20.74 -14.30
C VAL A 383 -21.84 -19.24 -14.18
N TYR A 384 -22.44 -18.76 -13.09
CA TYR A 384 -22.62 -17.33 -12.81
C TYR A 384 -21.28 -16.59 -12.79
N ASN A 385 -20.33 -17.06 -11.98
CA ASN A 385 -19.02 -16.39 -11.83
C ASN A 385 -18.23 -16.40 -13.15
N PHE A 386 -18.10 -17.56 -13.79
CA PHE A 386 -17.36 -17.66 -15.05
C PHE A 386 -18.03 -16.88 -16.19
N THR A 387 -19.36 -16.83 -16.25
CA THR A 387 -20.08 -16.03 -17.26
C THR A 387 -19.97 -14.53 -16.98
N ARG A 388 -20.00 -14.13 -15.70
CA ARG A 388 -19.73 -12.74 -15.28
C ARG A 388 -18.37 -12.29 -15.80
N TRP A 389 -17.33 -13.10 -15.69
CA TRP A 389 -16.00 -12.74 -16.19
C TRP A 389 -15.92 -12.78 -17.72
N TRP A 390 -16.59 -13.74 -18.34
CA TRP A 390 -16.52 -14.00 -19.78
C TRP A 390 -17.31 -13.02 -20.65
N ASP A 391 -18.52 -12.65 -20.23
CA ASP A 391 -19.51 -11.97 -21.05
C ASP A 391 -19.72 -10.52 -20.59
N PRO A 392 -19.25 -9.52 -21.36
CA PRO A 392 -19.46 -8.10 -21.03
C PRO A 392 -20.93 -7.68 -20.93
N GLU A 393 -21.86 -8.46 -21.49
CA GLU A 393 -23.31 -8.21 -21.42
C GLU A 393 -23.96 -8.85 -20.19
N HIS A 394 -23.19 -9.57 -19.36
CA HIS A 394 -23.72 -10.17 -18.12
C HIS A 394 -24.09 -9.05 -17.12
N PRO A 395 -25.27 -9.10 -16.46
CA PRO A 395 -25.71 -8.02 -15.56
C PRO A 395 -24.77 -7.72 -14.37
N ALA A 396 -23.92 -8.67 -14.00
CA ALA A 396 -22.91 -8.53 -12.94
C ALA A 396 -21.49 -8.22 -13.46
N HIS A 397 -21.33 -8.00 -14.77
CA HIS A 397 -20.11 -7.48 -15.37
C HIS A 397 -20.18 -5.95 -15.33
N PHE A 398 -19.81 -5.37 -14.19
CA PHE A 398 -19.94 -3.93 -13.96
C PHE A 398 -18.90 -3.15 -14.78
N GLU A 399 -19.27 -2.03 -15.39
CA GLU A 399 -18.38 -1.24 -16.27
C GLU A 399 -17.17 -0.66 -15.51
N GLU A 400 -17.30 -0.49 -14.19
CA GLU A 400 -16.26 0.01 -13.29
C GLU A 400 -15.18 -1.04 -12.97
N GLN A 401 -15.41 -2.31 -13.31
CA GLN A 401 -14.51 -3.43 -13.01
C GLN A 401 -13.73 -3.87 -14.25
N ASP A 402 -12.48 -4.27 -14.04
CA ASP A 402 -11.62 -4.83 -15.10
C ASP A 402 -11.27 -6.29 -14.79
N PHE A 403 -11.68 -7.21 -15.67
CA PHE A 403 -11.39 -8.63 -15.56
C PHE A 403 -10.11 -8.98 -16.35
N GLU A 404 -9.00 -8.32 -16.02
CA GLU A 404 -7.73 -8.40 -16.77
C GLU A 404 -7.24 -9.85 -16.92
N TYR A 405 -7.34 -10.66 -15.86
CA TYR A 405 -6.95 -12.07 -15.92
C TYR A 405 -7.84 -12.90 -16.82
N TRP A 406 -9.13 -12.55 -16.97
CA TRP A 406 -9.99 -13.25 -17.92
C TRP A 406 -9.49 -13.06 -19.34
N ASP A 407 -9.35 -11.79 -19.77
CA ASP A 407 -8.90 -11.41 -21.10
C ASP A 407 -7.57 -12.11 -21.44
N TYR A 408 -6.63 -12.11 -20.48
CA TYR A 408 -5.32 -12.71 -20.68
C TYR A 408 -5.33 -14.24 -20.72
N MET A 409 -5.90 -14.90 -19.71
CA MET A 409 -5.80 -16.36 -19.55
C MET A 409 -6.68 -17.13 -20.53
N TRP A 410 -7.74 -16.48 -21.04
CA TRP A 410 -8.73 -17.07 -21.93
C TRP A 410 -8.75 -16.44 -23.33
N ASN A 411 -7.72 -15.68 -23.69
CA ASN A 411 -7.55 -15.03 -25.00
C ASN A 411 -8.76 -14.16 -25.43
N GLY A 412 -9.34 -13.39 -24.51
CA GLY A 412 -10.45 -12.48 -24.80
C GLY A 412 -11.74 -12.78 -24.06
N PHE A 413 -12.63 -11.79 -24.10
CA PHE A 413 -14.04 -11.88 -23.69
C PHE A 413 -14.90 -12.59 -24.76
N LYS A 414 -16.18 -12.81 -24.46
CA LYS A 414 -17.13 -13.49 -25.33
C LYS A 414 -17.10 -12.98 -26.78
N GLY A 415 -16.93 -13.90 -27.72
CA GLY A 415 -16.73 -13.63 -29.15
C GLY A 415 -15.29 -13.91 -29.59
N ASP A 416 -14.33 -13.38 -28.85
CA ASP A 416 -12.89 -13.54 -29.12
C ASP A 416 -12.25 -14.65 -28.29
N SER A 417 -12.78 -14.88 -27.08
CA SER A 417 -12.32 -15.89 -26.13
C SER A 417 -12.10 -17.27 -26.76
N ILE A 418 -11.11 -17.98 -26.22
CA ILE A 418 -10.93 -19.41 -26.45
C ILE A 418 -12.10 -20.20 -25.86
N VAL A 419 -12.74 -19.72 -24.78
CA VAL A 419 -13.97 -20.29 -24.23
C VAL A 419 -15.14 -19.89 -25.11
N THR A 420 -15.90 -20.88 -25.55
CA THR A 420 -17.05 -20.72 -26.46
C THR A 420 -18.38 -21.08 -25.80
N ASN A 421 -18.36 -21.91 -24.75
CA ASN A 421 -19.53 -22.27 -23.99
C ASN A 421 -19.15 -22.65 -22.55
N ILE A 422 -19.99 -22.26 -21.59
CA ILE A 422 -19.91 -22.60 -20.17
C ILE A 422 -21.32 -23.03 -19.77
N GLU A 423 -21.50 -24.31 -19.46
CA GLU A 423 -22.83 -24.87 -19.24
C GLU A 423 -22.92 -25.71 -17.97
N LYS A 424 -24.07 -25.56 -17.29
CA LYS A 424 -24.52 -26.48 -16.26
C LYS A 424 -25.04 -27.76 -16.91
N VAL A 425 -24.40 -28.89 -16.61
CA VAL A 425 -24.85 -30.22 -17.04
C VAL A 425 -25.88 -30.77 -16.05
N ASP A 426 -25.59 -30.62 -14.76
CA ASP A 426 -26.47 -30.85 -13.61
C ASP A 426 -26.00 -30.01 -12.41
N ASP A 427 -26.66 -30.11 -11.26
CA ASP A 427 -26.37 -29.29 -10.07
C ASP A 427 -24.92 -29.37 -9.58
N TYR A 428 -24.16 -30.41 -9.93
CA TYR A 428 -22.76 -30.58 -9.49
C TYR A 428 -21.81 -30.92 -10.64
N THR A 429 -22.18 -30.54 -11.87
CA THR A 429 -21.36 -30.82 -13.05
C THR A 429 -21.40 -29.62 -14.00
N VAL A 430 -20.23 -29.05 -14.28
CA VAL A 430 -20.06 -27.90 -15.19
C VAL A 430 -19.16 -28.30 -16.34
N ARG A 431 -19.50 -27.86 -17.55
CA ARG A 431 -18.73 -28.13 -18.75
C ARG A 431 -18.29 -26.85 -19.45
N PHE A 432 -17.03 -26.81 -19.82
CA PHE A 432 -16.41 -25.77 -20.63
C PHE A 432 -16.11 -26.32 -22.02
N THR A 433 -16.45 -25.53 -23.06
CA THR A 433 -16.10 -25.84 -24.46
C THR A 433 -15.16 -24.78 -24.99
N LEU A 434 -14.02 -25.21 -25.51
CA LEU A 434 -12.98 -24.38 -26.10
C LEU A 434 -13.00 -24.45 -27.62
N ARG A 435 -12.61 -23.35 -28.27
CA ARG A 435 -12.45 -23.27 -29.74
C ARG A 435 -11.29 -24.14 -30.24
N GLU A 436 -10.24 -24.23 -29.42
CA GLU A 436 -9.02 -25.00 -29.66
C GLU A 436 -8.42 -25.43 -28.31
N PRO A 437 -7.50 -26.41 -28.28
CA PRO A 437 -6.92 -26.90 -27.04
C PRO A 437 -6.11 -25.80 -26.34
N LEU A 438 -6.25 -25.70 -25.01
CA LEU A 438 -5.47 -24.82 -24.16
C LEU A 438 -4.74 -25.65 -23.10
N ALA A 439 -3.45 -25.87 -23.29
CA ALA A 439 -2.65 -26.71 -22.40
C ALA A 439 -2.65 -26.25 -20.92
N PRO A 440 -2.56 -24.95 -20.58
CA PRO A 440 -2.54 -24.52 -19.17
C PRO A 440 -3.91 -24.49 -18.48
N ILE A 441 -5.00 -25.02 -19.07
CA ILE A 441 -6.35 -24.85 -18.52
C ILE A 441 -6.49 -25.28 -17.06
N LEU A 442 -5.88 -26.40 -16.65
CA LEU A 442 -5.96 -26.87 -15.26
C LEU A 442 -5.22 -25.96 -14.30
N ALA A 443 -4.07 -25.42 -14.72
CA ALA A 443 -3.34 -24.43 -13.95
C ALA A 443 -4.20 -23.15 -13.84
N ASN A 444 -4.79 -22.68 -14.93
CA ASN A 444 -5.70 -21.53 -14.91
C ASN A 444 -6.89 -21.76 -13.97
N MET A 445 -7.53 -22.93 -13.95
CA MET A 445 -8.64 -23.23 -13.03
C MET A 445 -8.25 -23.30 -11.55
N ALA A 446 -6.94 -23.37 -11.25
CA ALA A 446 -6.40 -23.34 -9.88
C ALA A 446 -6.02 -21.92 -9.41
N MET A 447 -6.06 -20.94 -10.31
CA MET A 447 -5.65 -19.57 -10.01
C MET A 447 -6.65 -18.86 -9.06
N PRO A 448 -6.18 -18.17 -8.00
CA PRO A 448 -7.05 -17.54 -6.99
C PRO A 448 -8.00 -16.46 -7.52
N MET A 449 -7.60 -15.75 -8.57
CA MET A 449 -8.41 -14.75 -9.29
C MET A 449 -9.65 -15.36 -9.97
N PHE A 450 -9.72 -16.69 -10.10
CA PHE A 450 -10.91 -17.41 -10.54
C PHE A 450 -11.61 -18.14 -9.38
N ALA A 451 -11.48 -17.62 -8.16
CA ALA A 451 -12.22 -18.12 -7.02
C ALA A 451 -13.72 -17.84 -7.15
N ILE A 452 -14.54 -18.75 -6.62
CA ILE A 452 -16.00 -18.67 -6.75
C ILE A 452 -16.55 -17.81 -5.61
N ALA A 453 -17.13 -16.67 -5.96
CA ALA A 453 -17.85 -15.79 -5.05
C ALA A 453 -19.35 -16.13 -5.00
N SER A 454 -20.03 -15.79 -3.90
CA SER A 454 -21.48 -15.97 -3.76
C SER A 454 -22.23 -15.12 -4.79
N PRO A 455 -23.03 -15.71 -5.70
CA PRO A 455 -23.89 -14.94 -6.61
C PRO A 455 -24.86 -14.03 -5.86
N ALA A 456 -25.40 -14.51 -4.73
CA ALA A 456 -26.34 -13.74 -3.91
C ALA A 456 -25.69 -12.48 -3.32
N ALA A 457 -24.41 -12.58 -2.91
CA ALA A 457 -23.66 -11.42 -2.43
C ALA A 457 -23.37 -10.43 -3.57
N ILE A 458 -22.90 -10.91 -4.72
CA ILE A 458 -22.62 -10.04 -5.89
C ILE A 458 -23.89 -9.32 -6.35
N GLU A 459 -25.04 -10.01 -6.42
CA GLU A 459 -26.32 -9.39 -6.78
C GLU A 459 -26.80 -8.37 -5.75
N LYS A 460 -26.56 -8.63 -4.46
CA LYS A 460 -26.98 -7.74 -3.36
C LYS A 460 -26.17 -6.45 -3.33
N TYR A 461 -24.85 -6.55 -3.46
CA TYR A 461 -23.93 -5.43 -3.29
C TYR A 461 -23.50 -4.78 -4.61
N GLY A 462 -23.75 -5.44 -5.74
CA GLY A 462 -23.43 -4.90 -7.06
C GLY A 462 -21.94 -4.56 -7.20
N PRO A 463 -21.59 -3.38 -7.75
CA PRO A 463 -20.20 -2.97 -7.95
C PRO A 463 -19.42 -2.80 -6.63
N ASP A 464 -20.11 -2.63 -5.50
CA ASP A 464 -19.48 -2.47 -4.18
C ASP A 464 -19.01 -3.81 -3.58
N TYR A 465 -19.30 -4.96 -4.21
CA TYR A 465 -18.75 -6.25 -3.79
C TYR A 465 -17.20 -6.21 -3.84
N GLY A 466 -16.55 -6.55 -2.73
CA GLY A 466 -15.10 -6.44 -2.60
C GLY A 466 -14.58 -5.07 -2.12
N SER A 467 -15.45 -4.08 -1.89
CA SER A 467 -15.05 -2.80 -1.28
C SER A 467 -14.69 -2.97 0.22
N PRO A 468 -14.06 -1.96 0.86
CA PRO A 468 -13.81 -1.97 2.30
C PRO A 468 -15.06 -2.21 3.17
N GLU A 469 -16.22 -1.69 2.76
CA GLU A 469 -17.47 -1.86 3.51
C GLU A 469 -18.06 -3.28 3.41
N VAL A 470 -17.81 -3.98 2.30
CA VAL A 470 -18.48 -5.25 1.97
C VAL A 470 -17.55 -6.46 2.11
N GLY A 471 -16.29 -6.32 1.68
CA GLY A 471 -15.32 -7.40 1.58
C GLY A 471 -15.75 -8.54 0.66
N TYR A 472 -15.30 -9.76 0.97
CA TYR A 472 -15.61 -10.96 0.18
C TYR A 472 -16.65 -11.86 0.87
N VAL A 473 -17.40 -12.61 0.05
CA VAL A 473 -18.29 -13.70 0.47
C VAL A 473 -18.02 -14.90 -0.43
N CYS A 474 -17.37 -15.92 0.11
CA CYS A 474 -16.82 -17.07 -0.62
C CYS A 474 -17.02 -18.38 0.20
N THR A 475 -16.25 -19.43 -0.02
CA THR A 475 -16.44 -20.77 0.61
C THR A 475 -15.35 -21.18 1.60
N GLY A 476 -14.29 -20.40 1.72
CA GLY A 476 -13.02 -20.76 2.36
C GLY A 476 -13.00 -20.76 3.89
N PRO A 477 -11.83 -21.05 4.49
CA PRO A 477 -11.67 -21.29 5.93
C PRO A 477 -11.76 -20.03 6.80
N TYR A 478 -11.63 -18.83 6.23
CA TYR A 478 -11.81 -17.57 6.97
C TYR A 478 -12.80 -16.65 6.25
N LYS A 479 -13.64 -15.98 7.03
CA LYS A 479 -14.64 -15.00 6.61
C LYS A 479 -14.09 -13.60 6.80
N PHE A 480 -14.44 -12.70 5.88
CA PHE A 480 -14.21 -11.28 6.07
C PHE A 480 -14.97 -10.78 7.30
N LYS A 481 -14.30 -9.96 8.13
CA LYS A 481 -14.93 -9.28 9.28
C LYS A 481 -14.94 -7.77 9.07
N GLU A 482 -13.78 -7.16 8.84
CA GLU A 482 -13.66 -5.72 8.66
C GLU A 482 -12.43 -5.34 7.83
N TRP A 483 -12.49 -4.16 7.23
CA TRP A 483 -11.37 -3.49 6.56
C TRP A 483 -11.36 -2.03 6.99
N VAL A 484 -10.33 -1.64 7.74
CA VAL A 484 -10.00 -0.25 8.02
C VAL A 484 -8.88 0.15 7.06
N THR A 485 -9.23 0.98 6.08
CA THR A 485 -8.32 1.41 5.01
C THR A 485 -7.01 1.96 5.57
N ASP A 486 -5.90 1.56 4.95
CA ASP A 486 -4.52 1.89 5.30
C ASP A 486 -4.07 1.47 6.72
N ASP A 487 -4.89 0.71 7.44
CA ASP A 487 -4.59 0.26 8.80
C ASP A 487 -4.59 -1.28 8.90
N HIS A 488 -5.74 -1.94 8.71
CA HIS A 488 -5.81 -3.41 8.76
C HIS A 488 -7.05 -4.03 8.09
N ILE A 489 -6.93 -5.33 7.80
CA ILE A 489 -8.06 -6.21 7.47
C ILE A 489 -8.13 -7.34 8.49
N THR A 490 -9.30 -7.55 9.08
CA THR A 490 -9.57 -8.66 10.01
C THR A 490 -10.40 -9.74 9.33
N LEU A 491 -9.94 -10.98 9.46
CA LEU A 491 -10.67 -12.18 9.05
C LEU A 491 -10.91 -13.08 10.26
N VAL A 492 -12.06 -13.75 10.29
CA VAL A 492 -12.44 -14.68 11.37
C VAL A 492 -12.67 -16.08 10.84
N ARG A 493 -12.34 -17.09 11.65
CA ARG A 493 -12.50 -18.50 11.29
C ARG A 493 -13.94 -18.82 10.85
N ASN A 494 -14.04 -19.63 9.80
CA ASN A 494 -15.29 -20.22 9.34
C ASN A 494 -15.49 -21.58 10.03
N GLU A 495 -16.27 -21.62 11.10
CA GLU A 495 -16.58 -22.87 11.83
C GLU A 495 -17.38 -23.88 10.98
N ASP A 496 -18.06 -23.41 9.92
CA ASP A 496 -18.81 -24.25 8.98
C ASP A 496 -18.00 -24.60 7.71
N TYR A 497 -16.67 -24.39 7.73
CA TYR A 497 -15.82 -24.71 6.59
C TYR A 497 -15.91 -26.20 6.23
N TRP A 498 -16.10 -26.49 4.95
CA TRP A 498 -16.26 -27.86 4.45
C TRP A 498 -15.00 -28.71 4.57
N GLY A 499 -13.83 -28.07 4.66
CA GLY A 499 -12.52 -28.70 4.80
C GLY A 499 -11.98 -28.64 6.22
N GLU A 500 -10.71 -29.04 6.40
CA GLU A 500 -10.04 -28.98 7.69
C GLU A 500 -9.29 -27.65 7.89
N ILE A 501 -9.30 -27.15 9.13
CA ILE A 501 -8.48 -26.04 9.61
C ILE A 501 -7.54 -26.57 10.70
N PRO A 502 -6.39 -27.16 10.32
CA PRO A 502 -5.50 -27.85 11.27
C PRO A 502 -4.74 -26.90 12.22
N GLY A 503 -4.65 -25.61 11.89
CA GLY A 503 -4.09 -24.56 12.73
C GLY A 503 -5.00 -24.14 13.88
N ASN A 504 -4.48 -23.37 14.85
CA ASN A 504 -5.23 -22.89 16.02
C ASN A 504 -5.71 -21.44 15.88
N VAL A 505 -5.35 -20.73 14.80
CA VAL A 505 -5.69 -19.31 14.60
C VAL A 505 -7.20 -19.10 14.42
N ASN A 506 -7.82 -18.30 15.28
CA ASN A 506 -9.23 -17.92 15.16
C ASN A 506 -9.40 -16.61 14.37
N THR A 507 -8.45 -15.69 14.53
CA THR A 507 -8.48 -14.37 13.91
C THR A 507 -7.20 -14.12 13.13
N ILE A 508 -7.31 -13.65 11.90
CA ILE A 508 -6.18 -13.15 11.12
C ILE A 508 -6.32 -11.64 11.03
N VAL A 509 -5.27 -10.92 11.39
CA VAL A 509 -5.13 -9.48 11.15
C VAL A 509 -4.03 -9.28 10.12
N ILE A 510 -4.36 -8.69 8.99
CA ILE A 510 -3.38 -8.23 8.01
C ILE A 510 -3.17 -6.73 8.24
N ARG A 511 -2.03 -6.35 8.83
CA ARG A 511 -1.70 -4.99 9.27
C ARG A 511 -0.89 -4.25 8.21
N VAL A 512 -1.28 -3.03 7.86
CA VAL A 512 -0.54 -2.16 6.95
C VAL A 512 0.50 -1.36 7.76
N ILE A 513 1.78 -1.52 7.43
CA ILE A 513 2.90 -0.76 8.00
C ILE A 513 3.83 -0.43 6.82
N PRO A 514 3.70 0.75 6.18
CA PRO A 514 4.38 1.05 4.92
C PRO A 514 5.91 1.04 5.01
N ASP A 515 6.47 1.62 6.08
CA ASP A 515 7.92 1.65 6.27
C ASP A 515 8.46 0.26 6.66
N ASN A 516 9.41 -0.26 5.87
CA ASN A 516 9.99 -1.58 6.08
C ASN A 516 10.70 -1.71 7.44
N SER A 517 11.37 -0.65 7.88
CA SER A 517 12.13 -0.65 9.14
C SER A 517 11.19 -0.61 10.35
N ALA A 518 10.12 0.19 10.28
CA ALA A 518 9.06 0.22 11.28
C ALA A 518 8.32 -1.12 11.35
N ARG A 519 8.08 -1.77 10.21
CA ARG A 519 7.46 -3.10 10.17
C ARG A 519 8.36 -4.17 10.80
N PHE A 520 9.67 -4.07 10.57
CA PHE A 520 10.63 -4.95 11.26
C PHE A 520 10.69 -4.66 12.77
N LEU A 521 10.63 -3.40 13.20
CA LEU A 521 10.51 -3.04 14.61
C LEU A 521 9.23 -3.59 15.25
N ALA A 522 8.09 -3.51 14.58
CA ALA A 522 6.82 -4.07 15.04
C ALA A 522 6.91 -5.61 15.22
N LEU A 523 7.69 -6.30 14.38
CA LEU A 523 7.95 -7.73 14.57
C LEU A 523 8.83 -7.97 15.81
N GLN A 524 9.84 -7.11 16.05
CA GLN A 524 10.74 -7.21 17.21
C GLN A 524 10.02 -6.94 18.53
N THR A 525 9.07 -6.00 18.56
CA THR A 525 8.28 -5.66 19.75
C THR A 525 7.14 -6.66 19.99
N GLY A 526 6.85 -7.53 19.02
CA GLY A 526 5.78 -8.52 19.10
C GLY A 526 4.40 -8.00 18.71
N GLU A 527 4.31 -6.79 18.15
CA GLU A 527 3.06 -6.21 17.62
C GLU A 527 2.56 -6.96 16.38
N ILE A 528 3.47 -7.53 15.59
CA ILE A 528 3.13 -8.44 14.48
C ILE A 528 3.87 -9.76 14.63
N HIS A 529 3.33 -10.81 14.02
CA HIS A 529 3.88 -12.17 14.08
C HIS A 529 4.72 -12.53 12.85
N ALA A 530 4.48 -11.86 11.73
CA ALA A 530 5.15 -12.13 10.46
C ALA A 530 5.20 -10.88 9.59
N MET A 531 6.19 -10.78 8.72
CA MET A 531 6.28 -9.75 7.70
C MET A 531 6.94 -10.26 6.42
N GLU A 532 6.72 -9.55 5.32
CA GLU A 532 7.52 -9.65 4.10
C GLU A 532 8.12 -8.29 3.69
N GLN A 533 8.91 -8.32 2.61
CA GLN A 533 9.53 -7.13 2.00
C GLN A 533 10.44 -6.37 2.98
N ALA A 534 11.10 -7.09 3.89
CA ALA A 534 12.14 -6.51 4.74
C ALA A 534 13.35 -6.06 3.90
N ASN A 535 14.04 -5.01 4.34
CA ASN A 535 15.29 -4.61 3.69
C ASN A 535 16.34 -5.72 3.89
N ILE A 536 17.32 -5.84 2.98
CA ILE A 536 18.33 -6.90 3.08
C ILE A 536 19.15 -6.82 4.39
N GLU A 537 19.32 -5.62 4.93
CA GLU A 537 19.98 -5.38 6.23
C GLU A 537 19.15 -5.94 7.39
N ASP A 538 17.83 -5.73 7.37
CA ASP A 538 16.88 -6.26 8.37
C ASP A 538 16.79 -7.78 8.29
N VAL A 539 16.81 -8.35 7.09
CA VAL A 539 16.87 -9.81 6.88
C VAL A 539 18.14 -10.38 7.50
N ARG A 540 19.30 -9.75 7.29
CA ARG A 540 20.57 -10.16 7.91
C ARG A 540 20.51 -10.03 9.43
N ALA A 541 19.93 -8.94 9.95
CA ALA A 541 19.76 -8.76 11.38
C ALA A 541 18.85 -9.83 11.99
N ALA A 542 17.77 -10.21 11.32
CA ALA A 542 16.84 -11.25 11.76
C ALA A 542 17.45 -12.65 11.80
N GLU A 543 18.44 -12.94 10.95
CA GLU A 543 19.14 -14.23 10.96
C GLU A 543 19.98 -14.46 12.23
N ASP A 544 20.47 -13.37 12.82
CA ASP A 544 21.31 -13.39 14.02
C ASP A 544 20.51 -13.10 15.31
N MET A 545 19.19 -12.88 15.19
CA MET A 545 18.31 -12.48 16.29
C MET A 545 17.58 -13.68 16.92
N ASP A 546 17.56 -13.73 18.25
CA ASP A 546 16.72 -14.67 18.99
C ASP A 546 15.23 -14.28 18.92
N GLY A 547 14.32 -15.26 18.90
CA GLY A 547 12.87 -15.02 18.93
C GLY A 547 12.22 -14.81 17.56
N VAL A 548 13.00 -14.77 16.48
CA VAL A 548 12.51 -14.73 15.09
C VAL A 548 13.22 -15.76 14.22
N TYR A 549 12.66 -16.06 13.05
CA TYR A 549 13.32 -16.84 12.01
C TYR A 549 12.98 -16.31 10.62
N VAL A 550 13.91 -16.51 9.68
CA VAL A 550 13.71 -16.19 8.26
C VAL A 550 13.34 -17.46 7.49
N LYS A 551 12.25 -17.39 6.71
CA LYS A 551 11.84 -18.48 5.82
C LYS A 551 11.62 -17.94 4.41
N PRO A 552 12.44 -18.34 3.42
CA PRO A 552 12.30 -17.84 2.06
C PRO A 552 11.12 -18.50 1.34
N ARG A 553 10.43 -17.70 0.51
CA ARG A 553 9.50 -18.19 -0.50
C ARG A 553 10.31 -18.66 -1.73
N PRO A 554 10.04 -19.86 -2.29
CA PRO A 554 10.74 -20.32 -3.49
C PRO A 554 10.60 -19.33 -4.66
N ALA A 555 11.69 -19.13 -5.40
CA ALA A 555 11.74 -18.15 -6.47
C ALA A 555 10.96 -18.58 -7.73
N LEU A 556 9.65 -18.31 -7.77
CA LEU A 556 8.86 -18.35 -8.99
C LEU A 556 8.82 -16.98 -9.67
N ASN A 557 9.99 -16.36 -9.84
CA ASN A 557 10.08 -14.99 -10.35
C ASN A 557 11.37 -14.74 -11.12
N THR A 558 11.43 -13.64 -11.85
CA THR A 558 12.61 -13.20 -12.57
C THR A 558 12.64 -11.67 -12.67
N ALA A 559 13.79 -11.08 -12.36
CA ALA A 559 14.10 -9.68 -12.61
C ALA A 559 14.89 -9.55 -13.92
N TYR A 560 14.55 -8.57 -14.74
CA TYR A 560 15.26 -8.30 -15.99
C TYR A 560 15.41 -6.81 -16.28
N LEU A 561 16.35 -6.49 -17.16
CA LEU A 561 16.45 -5.20 -17.84
C LEU A 561 16.02 -5.41 -19.29
N ALA A 562 15.01 -4.67 -19.74
CA ALA A 562 14.46 -4.77 -21.09
C ALA A 562 14.89 -3.61 -21.98
N PHE A 563 14.85 -3.85 -23.29
CA PHE A 563 15.14 -2.87 -24.33
C PHE A 563 13.85 -2.37 -24.96
N ASN A 564 13.79 -1.08 -25.28
CA ASN A 564 12.79 -0.57 -26.22
C ASN A 564 13.29 -0.69 -27.67
N TYR A 565 12.75 -1.63 -28.43
CA TYR A 565 13.18 -1.93 -29.80
C TYR A 565 12.85 -0.81 -30.81
N LYS A 566 12.13 0.25 -30.43
CA LYS A 566 12.05 1.46 -31.30
C LYS A 566 13.33 2.29 -31.31
N ILE A 567 14.28 2.00 -30.42
CA ILE A 567 15.63 2.54 -30.48
C ILE A 567 16.41 1.81 -31.57
N GLN A 568 16.93 2.54 -32.55
CA GLN A 568 17.62 1.99 -33.72
C GLN A 568 18.88 1.21 -33.32
N GLU A 569 19.64 1.69 -32.34
CA GLU A 569 20.86 1.06 -31.85
C GLU A 569 20.56 -0.31 -31.21
N PHE A 570 19.40 -0.47 -30.58
CA PHE A 570 18.98 -1.74 -29.97
C PHE A 570 18.51 -2.77 -30.99
N GLN A 571 18.38 -2.42 -32.28
CA GLN A 571 18.16 -3.40 -33.35
C GLN A 571 19.40 -4.26 -33.60
N ASP A 572 20.61 -3.72 -33.36
CA ASP A 572 21.86 -4.46 -33.52
C ASP A 572 22.09 -5.41 -32.35
N LEU A 573 22.15 -6.73 -32.64
CA LEU A 573 22.42 -7.76 -31.64
C LEU A 573 23.73 -7.52 -30.89
N ARG A 574 24.74 -6.93 -31.54
CA ARG A 574 26.04 -6.65 -30.91
C ARG A 574 25.92 -5.60 -29.82
N VAL A 575 25.07 -4.58 -30.02
CA VAL A 575 24.79 -3.56 -29.00
C VAL A 575 24.08 -4.20 -27.80
N ARG A 576 23.04 -5.01 -28.01
CA ARG A 576 22.34 -5.70 -26.91
C ARG A 576 23.26 -6.62 -26.12
N LYS A 577 24.12 -7.39 -26.82
CA LYS A 577 25.15 -8.22 -26.18
C LYS A 577 26.18 -7.40 -25.40
N ALA A 578 26.61 -6.26 -25.93
CA ALA A 578 27.52 -5.37 -25.21
C ALA A 578 26.90 -4.83 -23.91
N VAL A 579 25.63 -4.42 -23.92
CA VAL A 579 24.91 -4.00 -22.70
C VAL A 579 24.85 -5.16 -21.70
N ALA A 580 24.52 -6.38 -22.14
CA ALA A 580 24.47 -7.56 -21.27
C ALA A 580 25.85 -7.93 -20.67
N MET A 581 26.91 -7.90 -21.47
CA MET A 581 28.28 -8.20 -21.02
C MET A 581 28.86 -7.13 -20.08
N ALA A 582 28.32 -5.91 -20.13
CA ALA A 582 28.75 -4.82 -19.27
C ALA A 582 28.21 -4.92 -17.83
N ILE A 583 27.17 -5.72 -17.60
CA ILE A 583 26.49 -5.81 -16.29
C ILE A 583 27.03 -7.03 -15.52
N ASP A 584 27.65 -6.78 -14.37
CA ASP A 584 28.07 -7.82 -13.43
C ASP A 584 26.89 -8.23 -12.56
N LYS A 585 26.17 -9.25 -13.03
CA LYS A 585 24.97 -9.78 -12.36
C LYS A 585 25.30 -10.40 -11.00
N GLN A 586 26.46 -11.04 -10.86
CA GLN A 586 26.86 -11.67 -9.60
C GLN A 586 27.09 -10.59 -8.53
N SER A 587 27.80 -9.52 -8.88
CA SER A 587 27.98 -8.38 -7.96
C SER A 587 26.65 -7.75 -7.55
N ILE A 588 25.67 -7.66 -8.45
CA ILE A 588 24.32 -7.17 -8.14
C ILE A 588 23.61 -8.11 -7.16
N VAL A 589 23.60 -9.42 -7.45
CA VAL A 589 22.97 -10.43 -6.59
C VAL A 589 23.59 -10.42 -5.19
N ASP A 590 24.91 -10.47 -5.08
CA ASP A 590 25.62 -10.50 -3.79
C ASP A 590 25.32 -9.26 -2.94
N THR A 591 25.23 -8.08 -3.57
CA THR A 591 25.03 -6.81 -2.88
C THR A 591 23.59 -6.64 -2.40
N PHE A 592 22.62 -6.82 -3.29
CA PHE A 592 21.23 -6.40 -3.07
C PHE A 592 20.28 -7.54 -2.68
N TYR A 593 20.60 -8.78 -3.06
CA TYR A 593 19.76 -9.95 -2.77
C TYR A 593 20.39 -10.84 -1.68
N GLY A 594 21.71 -10.80 -1.53
CA GLY A 594 22.45 -11.66 -0.60
C GLY A 594 22.27 -13.14 -0.93
N LYS A 595 22.22 -14.00 0.11
CA LYS A 595 22.10 -15.46 -0.08
C LYS A 595 20.74 -15.93 -0.62
N TYR A 596 19.78 -15.03 -0.77
CA TYR A 596 18.43 -15.32 -1.27
C TYR A 596 18.30 -15.11 -2.79
N GLY A 597 19.23 -14.38 -3.40
CA GLY A 597 19.26 -14.17 -4.84
C GLY A 597 20.03 -15.27 -5.56
N GLU A 598 19.56 -15.57 -6.77
CA GLU A 598 20.25 -16.41 -7.74
C GLU A 598 20.41 -15.63 -9.04
N VAL A 599 21.58 -15.71 -9.68
CA VAL A 599 21.80 -15.07 -10.98
C VAL A 599 20.92 -15.76 -12.03
N ALA A 600 20.11 -14.98 -12.74
CA ALA A 600 19.29 -15.50 -13.82
C ALA A 600 20.13 -15.70 -15.10
N GLU A 601 20.26 -16.95 -15.54
CA GLU A 601 20.95 -17.31 -16.79
C GLU A 601 20.02 -17.24 -18.01
N ASN A 602 18.74 -17.52 -17.80
CA ASN A 602 17.65 -17.49 -18.78
C ASN A 602 16.38 -16.87 -18.14
N PHE A 603 15.21 -17.02 -18.77
CA PHE A 603 14.01 -16.29 -18.35
C PHE A 603 13.20 -17.07 -17.30
N LEU A 604 13.01 -18.38 -17.52
CA LEU A 604 12.29 -19.24 -16.60
C LEU A 604 13.13 -19.45 -15.34
N PRO A 605 12.58 -19.33 -14.13
CA PRO A 605 13.31 -19.73 -12.93
C PRO A 605 13.53 -21.24 -12.90
N PRO A 606 14.61 -21.74 -12.26
CA PRO A 606 14.97 -23.17 -12.23
C PRO A 606 13.87 -24.12 -11.76
N MET A 607 12.93 -23.63 -10.93
CA MET A 607 11.83 -24.44 -10.42
C MET A 607 10.70 -24.69 -11.42
N VAL A 608 10.65 -23.93 -12.52
CA VAL A 608 9.64 -24.08 -13.56
C VAL A 608 10.10 -25.15 -14.55
N TRP A 609 9.25 -26.16 -14.76
CA TRP A 609 9.53 -27.19 -15.77
C TRP A 609 9.70 -26.55 -17.16
N GLY A 610 10.60 -27.06 -17.99
CA GLY A 610 10.95 -26.39 -19.25
C GLY A 610 12.04 -25.32 -19.12
N HIS A 611 12.51 -25.00 -17.90
CA HIS A 611 13.79 -24.32 -17.71
C HIS A 611 14.91 -25.09 -18.40
N ASN A 612 15.77 -24.38 -19.12
CA ASN A 612 16.88 -24.97 -19.87
C ASN A 612 18.22 -24.79 -19.15
N PHE A 613 18.64 -25.82 -18.42
CA PHE A 613 19.91 -25.86 -17.68
C PHE A 613 21.17 -25.90 -18.56
N ASP A 614 21.04 -26.13 -19.86
CA ASP A 614 22.19 -26.11 -20.79
C ASP A 614 22.53 -24.67 -21.24
N ILE A 615 21.68 -23.69 -20.91
CA ILE A 615 21.93 -22.27 -21.19
C ILE A 615 22.78 -21.69 -20.08
N HIS A 616 24.00 -21.32 -20.42
CA HIS A 616 24.82 -20.44 -19.61
C HIS A 616 24.65 -19.03 -20.15
N GLY A 617 24.18 -18.10 -19.32
CA GLY A 617 23.80 -16.74 -19.73
C GLY A 617 24.96 -15.97 -20.38
N ILE A 618 24.67 -14.76 -20.89
CA ILE A 618 25.73 -13.90 -21.43
C ILE A 618 26.69 -13.53 -20.29
N PRO A 619 27.99 -13.87 -20.38
CA PRO A 619 28.93 -13.64 -19.29
C PRO A 619 29.28 -12.16 -19.15
N TYR A 620 29.65 -11.74 -17.94
CA TYR A 620 30.24 -10.44 -17.68
C TYR A 620 31.63 -10.35 -18.33
N ASP A 621 31.78 -9.48 -19.33
CA ASP A 621 33.03 -9.23 -20.05
C ASP A 621 33.06 -7.79 -20.60
N PRO A 622 33.47 -6.80 -19.78
CA PRO A 622 33.54 -5.39 -20.17
C PRO A 622 34.45 -5.10 -21.38
N GLU A 623 35.49 -5.92 -21.59
CA GLU A 623 36.43 -5.70 -22.68
C GLU A 623 35.84 -6.18 -24.00
N GLN A 624 35.18 -7.34 -24.00
CA GLN A 624 34.44 -7.81 -25.17
C GLN A 624 33.23 -6.91 -25.47
N ALA A 625 32.58 -6.33 -24.45
CA ALA A 625 31.52 -5.34 -24.64
C ALA A 625 32.01 -4.12 -25.44
N LYS A 626 33.17 -3.56 -25.08
CA LYS A 626 33.78 -2.43 -25.81
C LYS A 626 34.11 -2.78 -27.26
N GLU A 627 34.64 -3.98 -27.52
CA GLU A 627 34.92 -4.40 -28.90
C GLU A 627 33.64 -4.59 -29.71
N LEU A 628 32.57 -5.16 -29.13
CA LEU A 628 31.28 -5.27 -29.81
C LEU A 628 30.67 -3.90 -30.13
N LEU A 629 30.77 -2.92 -29.24
CA LEU A 629 30.32 -1.55 -29.50
C LEU A 629 31.08 -0.94 -30.68
N LYS A 630 32.41 -1.09 -30.72
CA LYS A 630 33.24 -0.63 -31.82
C LYS A 630 32.90 -1.31 -33.15
N GLU A 631 32.68 -2.62 -33.15
CA GLU A 631 32.22 -3.36 -34.34
C GLU A 631 30.83 -2.91 -34.79
N ALA A 632 29.96 -2.52 -33.85
CA ALA A 632 28.64 -1.95 -34.10
C ALA A 632 28.66 -0.49 -34.57
N GLY A 633 29.86 0.14 -34.62
CA GLY A 633 30.03 1.51 -35.09
C GLY A 633 30.03 2.58 -33.98
N PHE A 634 30.16 2.16 -32.73
CA PHE A 634 30.20 3.02 -31.53
C PHE A 634 31.56 2.92 -30.81
N PRO A 635 32.69 3.31 -31.45
CA PRO A 635 34.03 3.17 -30.86
C PRO A 635 34.25 4.03 -29.61
N ASP A 636 33.49 5.12 -29.47
CA ASP A 636 33.51 6.02 -28.31
C ASP A 636 32.36 5.74 -27.31
N GLY A 637 31.65 4.62 -27.50
CA GLY A 637 30.50 4.24 -26.70
C GLY A 637 29.17 4.88 -27.16
N ILE A 638 28.14 4.78 -26.32
CA ILE A 638 26.77 5.24 -26.58
C ILE A 638 26.35 6.20 -25.48
N LYS A 639 25.91 7.41 -25.85
CA LYS A 639 25.36 8.41 -24.91
C LYS A 639 24.00 8.93 -25.35
N GLU A 640 23.85 9.07 -26.66
CA GLU A 640 22.60 9.38 -27.33
C GLU A 640 22.19 8.17 -28.17
N VAL A 641 20.88 7.95 -28.24
CA VAL A 641 20.24 6.94 -29.06
C VAL A 641 19.25 7.60 -30.02
N THR A 642 18.94 6.89 -31.10
CA THR A 642 18.08 7.35 -32.18
C THR A 642 16.75 6.62 -32.11
N TRP A 643 15.65 7.37 -31.95
CA TRP A 643 14.30 6.84 -32.04
C TRP A 643 13.95 6.44 -33.49
N GLU A 644 12.89 5.64 -33.68
CA GLU A 644 12.48 5.16 -35.00
C GLU A 644 12.21 6.27 -36.03
N ASP A 645 11.82 7.47 -35.58
CA ASP A 645 11.56 8.64 -36.42
C ASP A 645 12.82 9.48 -36.73
N GLY A 646 13.99 9.07 -36.22
CA GLY A 646 15.26 9.75 -36.39
C GLY A 646 15.59 10.78 -35.30
N THR A 647 14.72 10.97 -34.31
CA THR A 647 14.98 11.85 -33.17
C THR A 647 16.12 11.30 -32.32
N LYS A 648 17.13 12.12 -32.03
CA LYS A 648 18.20 11.80 -31.08
C LYS A 648 17.82 12.22 -29.67
N MET A 649 18.11 11.36 -28.69
CA MET A 649 17.86 11.62 -27.28
C MET A 649 18.89 10.92 -26.40
N PRO A 650 19.10 11.37 -25.15
CA PRO A 650 19.93 10.65 -24.19
C PRO A 650 19.44 9.22 -24.00
N LEU A 651 20.37 8.27 -23.84
CA LEU A 651 19.99 6.92 -23.45
C LEU A 651 19.51 6.94 -21.99
N LYS A 652 18.26 6.54 -21.75
CA LYS A 652 17.68 6.44 -20.41
C LYS A 652 17.70 5.02 -19.88
N LEU A 653 17.82 4.88 -18.56
CA LEU A 653 17.53 3.67 -17.79
C LEU A 653 16.40 3.99 -16.81
N TYR A 654 15.22 3.44 -17.09
CA TYR A 654 14.03 3.61 -16.27
C TYR A 654 14.02 2.58 -15.14
N TYR A 655 14.10 3.04 -13.89
CA TYR A 655 14.02 2.18 -12.72
C TYR A 655 12.63 2.24 -12.08
N MET A 656 12.25 1.19 -11.36
CA MET A 656 10.90 1.10 -10.80
C MET A 656 10.76 1.98 -9.55
N PRO A 657 9.61 2.63 -9.33
CA PRO A 657 9.35 3.51 -8.18
C PRO A 657 9.03 2.76 -6.88
N ILE A 658 8.81 1.45 -6.93
CA ILE A 658 8.43 0.64 -5.77
C ILE A 658 9.25 -0.64 -5.72
N VAL A 659 9.48 -1.14 -4.50
CA VAL A 659 10.06 -2.47 -4.27
C VAL A 659 9.10 -3.54 -4.81
N ARG A 660 9.66 -4.56 -5.44
CA ARG A 660 8.92 -5.76 -5.88
C ARG A 660 9.67 -6.99 -5.43
N PHE A 661 8.97 -8.10 -5.25
CA PHE A 661 9.58 -9.36 -4.81
C PHE A 661 10.72 -9.86 -5.72
N TYR A 662 10.82 -9.41 -6.97
CA TYR A 662 11.95 -9.73 -7.88
C TYR A 662 13.07 -8.66 -7.88
N TYR A 663 12.82 -7.43 -7.44
CA TYR A 663 13.80 -6.33 -7.32
C TYR A 663 13.69 -5.71 -5.91
N PRO A 664 14.53 -6.14 -4.95
CA PRO A 664 14.47 -5.67 -3.56
C PRO A 664 14.92 -4.22 -3.38
N ASP A 665 15.76 -3.71 -4.28
CA ASP A 665 16.22 -2.31 -4.30
C ASP A 665 16.35 -1.82 -5.76
N PRO A 666 15.25 -1.44 -6.42
CA PRO A 666 15.27 -1.07 -7.84
C PRO A 666 16.22 0.09 -8.14
N GLU A 667 16.25 1.12 -7.29
CA GLU A 667 17.07 2.31 -7.48
C GLU A 667 18.56 2.00 -7.29
N GLY A 668 18.94 1.36 -6.17
CA GLY A 668 20.34 1.01 -5.92
C GLY A 668 20.89 0.06 -7.00
N ILE A 669 20.08 -0.89 -7.46
CA ILE A 669 20.44 -1.78 -8.57
C ILE A 669 20.60 -0.99 -9.88
N ALA A 670 19.72 -0.02 -10.16
CA ALA A 670 19.85 0.82 -11.35
C ALA A 670 21.12 1.69 -11.32
N GLN A 671 21.47 2.25 -10.16
CA GLN A 671 22.71 2.99 -9.96
C GLN A 671 23.95 2.12 -10.21
N ALA A 672 23.95 0.88 -9.69
CA ALA A 672 25.01 -0.09 -9.94
C ALA A 672 25.14 -0.43 -11.43
N MET A 673 24.02 -0.70 -12.11
CA MET A 673 24.00 -0.96 -13.56
C MET A 673 24.52 0.25 -14.35
N ALA A 674 24.09 1.47 -14.01
CA ALA A 674 24.55 2.68 -14.68
C ALA A 674 26.07 2.88 -14.56
N ALA A 675 26.64 2.63 -13.37
CA ALA A 675 28.08 2.70 -13.16
C ALA A 675 28.85 1.65 -13.98
N GLN A 676 28.33 0.42 -14.05
CA GLN A 676 28.91 -0.68 -14.82
C GLN A 676 28.84 -0.41 -16.34
N LEU A 677 27.72 0.12 -16.83
CA LEU A 677 27.54 0.54 -18.23
C LEU A 677 28.48 1.71 -18.59
N ALA A 678 28.62 2.70 -17.71
CA ALA A 678 29.51 3.83 -17.94
C ALA A 678 30.98 3.39 -18.09
N ALA A 679 31.40 2.34 -17.39
CA ALA A 679 32.77 1.79 -17.48
C ALA A 679 33.13 1.21 -18.86
N VAL A 680 32.13 0.88 -19.68
CA VAL A 680 32.32 0.44 -21.08
C VAL A 680 31.96 1.52 -22.11
N GLY A 681 31.66 2.74 -21.66
CA GLY A 681 31.28 3.86 -22.52
C GLY A 681 29.80 3.94 -22.85
N ILE A 682 28.93 3.18 -22.17
CA ILE A 682 27.47 3.32 -22.30
C ILE A 682 26.98 4.25 -21.17
N ASP A 683 26.74 5.51 -21.51
CA ASP A 683 26.32 6.56 -20.58
C ASP A 683 24.79 6.60 -20.53
N VAL A 684 24.21 6.24 -19.39
CA VAL A 684 22.75 6.20 -19.19
C VAL A 684 22.31 7.26 -18.20
N GLN A 685 21.21 7.94 -18.51
CA GLN A 685 20.49 8.79 -17.57
C GLN A 685 19.48 7.94 -16.81
N LEU A 686 19.63 7.85 -15.48
CA LEU A 686 18.62 7.25 -14.63
C LEU A 686 17.33 8.09 -14.67
N GLU A 687 16.19 7.42 -14.80
CA GLU A 687 14.88 8.06 -14.86
C GLU A 687 13.89 7.33 -13.96
N LEU A 688 13.26 8.08 -13.04
CA LEU A 688 12.08 7.65 -12.29
C LEU A 688 10.82 8.13 -13.02
N ALA A 689 10.02 7.20 -13.52
CA ALA A 689 8.80 7.51 -14.28
C ALA A 689 7.55 7.54 -13.39
N GLY A 690 7.45 8.56 -12.53
CA GLY A 690 6.30 8.76 -11.65
C GLY A 690 6.10 7.62 -10.65
N ASP A 691 4.85 7.44 -10.21
CA ASP A 691 4.43 6.30 -9.38
C ASP A 691 4.27 5.00 -10.19
N TRP A 692 3.96 3.89 -9.52
CA TRP A 692 3.86 2.58 -10.17
C TRP A 692 2.78 2.50 -11.27
N PRO A 693 1.54 3.01 -11.06
CA PRO A 693 0.54 3.08 -12.12
C PRO A 693 1.03 3.88 -13.35
N THR A 694 1.70 5.02 -13.14
CA THR A 694 2.29 5.81 -14.22
C THR A 694 3.35 5.03 -14.98
N TYR A 695 4.26 4.36 -14.26
CA TYR A 695 5.29 3.51 -14.85
C TYR A 695 4.70 2.40 -15.72
N LEU A 696 3.69 1.69 -15.22
CA LEU A 696 3.01 0.62 -15.95
C LEU A 696 2.22 1.14 -17.16
N LYS A 697 1.60 2.32 -17.06
CA LYS A 697 0.95 2.97 -18.19
C LYS A 697 1.96 3.31 -19.28
N MET A 698 3.07 3.97 -18.93
CA MET A 698 4.14 4.28 -19.89
C MET A 698 4.70 3.01 -20.53
N ARG A 699 4.87 1.94 -19.76
CA ARG A 699 5.22 0.62 -20.29
C ARG A 699 4.16 0.15 -21.30
N LYS A 700 2.88 0.13 -20.92
CA LYS A 700 1.74 -0.33 -21.75
C LYS A 700 1.69 0.40 -23.10
N GLU A 701 1.97 1.70 -23.09
CA GLU A 701 1.97 2.59 -24.25
C GLU A 701 3.30 2.52 -25.06
N GLY A 702 4.34 1.88 -24.52
CA GLY A 702 5.66 1.75 -25.15
C GLY A 702 6.54 2.99 -25.03
N ASP A 703 6.25 3.87 -24.05
CA ASP A 703 6.88 5.16 -23.80
C ASP A 703 8.03 5.13 -22.78
N LEU A 704 8.39 3.96 -22.26
CA LEU A 704 9.69 3.75 -21.61
C LEU A 704 10.80 3.70 -22.70
N ARG A 705 11.22 4.87 -23.19
CA ARG A 705 12.09 5.04 -24.37
C ARG A 705 13.57 4.85 -24.03
N GLY A 706 13.94 3.67 -23.56
CA GLY A 706 15.31 3.37 -23.14
C GLY A 706 15.51 1.91 -22.76
N LEU A 707 16.43 1.70 -21.83
CA LEU A 707 16.47 0.49 -21.00
C LEU A 707 15.44 0.66 -19.88
N TYR A 708 14.77 -0.40 -19.47
CA TYR A 708 13.82 -0.32 -18.35
C TYR A 708 13.82 -1.57 -17.49
N GLN A 709 13.83 -1.39 -16.18
CA GLN A 709 13.70 -2.48 -15.21
C GLN A 709 12.27 -2.99 -15.20
N LEU A 710 12.12 -4.30 -15.20
CA LEU A 710 10.85 -4.93 -14.87
C LEU A 710 11.13 -6.36 -14.41
N GLY A 711 10.12 -7.03 -13.90
CA GLY A 711 10.20 -8.45 -13.61
C GLY A 711 8.85 -9.11 -13.74
N TRP A 712 8.84 -10.40 -13.46
CA TRP A 712 7.65 -11.22 -13.49
C TRP A 712 7.66 -12.22 -12.34
N GLY A 713 6.49 -12.45 -11.75
CA GLY A 713 6.22 -13.62 -10.92
C GLY A 713 5.27 -14.53 -11.67
N GLY A 714 5.51 -15.84 -11.61
CA GLY A 714 4.59 -16.79 -12.24
C GLY A 714 3.26 -16.83 -11.48
N ASP A 715 2.14 -16.89 -12.21
CA ASP A 715 0.80 -16.92 -11.61
C ASP A 715 0.22 -18.34 -11.50
N ASN A 716 0.83 -19.31 -12.19
CA ASN A 716 0.27 -20.67 -12.27
C ASN A 716 1.28 -21.82 -12.36
N GLY A 717 2.58 -21.53 -12.35
CA GLY A 717 3.65 -22.53 -12.48
C GLY A 717 3.80 -23.18 -13.86
N ASP A 718 3.03 -22.73 -14.85
CA ASP A 718 3.16 -23.16 -16.25
C ASP A 718 4.09 -22.20 -17.03
N PRO A 719 5.03 -22.71 -17.85
CA PRO A 719 5.93 -21.87 -18.64
C PRO A 719 5.22 -20.94 -19.63
N ASP A 720 3.98 -21.23 -20.03
CA ASP A 720 3.17 -20.35 -20.87
C ASP A 720 2.91 -19.01 -20.18
N ASN A 721 2.74 -18.98 -18.86
CA ASN A 721 2.56 -17.75 -18.09
C ASN A 721 3.82 -16.87 -18.07
N PHE A 722 4.99 -17.43 -18.40
CA PHE A 722 6.20 -16.68 -18.69
C PHE A 722 6.35 -16.46 -20.19
N LEU A 723 6.78 -17.50 -20.91
CA LEU A 723 7.20 -17.39 -22.30
C LEU A 723 6.03 -16.99 -23.21
N GLY A 724 4.86 -17.60 -23.01
CA GLY A 724 3.65 -17.28 -23.77
C GLY A 724 3.16 -15.85 -23.54
N TYR A 725 3.06 -15.42 -22.28
CA TYR A 725 2.65 -14.06 -21.89
C TYR A 725 3.40 -12.99 -22.68
N PHE A 726 4.74 -13.08 -22.59
CA PHE A 726 5.63 -12.04 -23.08
C PHE A 726 5.89 -12.12 -24.58
N PHE A 727 5.94 -13.32 -25.15
CA PHE A 727 6.52 -13.51 -26.49
C PHE A 727 5.57 -14.10 -27.53
N ILE A 728 4.37 -14.56 -27.17
CA ILE A 728 3.30 -14.78 -28.16
C ILE A 728 2.76 -13.41 -28.56
N GLY A 729 3.03 -12.99 -29.78
CA GLY A 729 2.65 -11.69 -30.35
C GLY A 729 1.21 -11.67 -30.88
N THR A 730 0.79 -10.51 -31.37
CA THR A 730 -0.34 -10.39 -32.31
C THR A 730 0.23 -10.14 -33.72
N ASP A 731 -0.58 -9.69 -34.69
CA ASP A 731 -0.09 -9.28 -36.01
C ASP A 731 0.99 -8.16 -35.96
N LYS A 732 1.15 -7.48 -34.82
CA LYS A 732 2.16 -6.43 -34.58
C LYS A 732 2.93 -6.67 -33.28
N PRO A 733 4.18 -6.17 -33.16
CA PRO A 733 4.90 -6.18 -31.89
C PRO A 733 4.12 -5.46 -30.78
N LYS A 734 4.14 -6.02 -29.57
CA LYS A 734 3.42 -5.45 -28.42
C LYS A 734 4.16 -4.23 -27.87
N ALA A 735 3.48 -3.08 -27.80
CA ALA A 735 4.00 -1.85 -27.17
C ALA A 735 4.48 -2.12 -25.74
N LYS A 736 3.65 -2.82 -24.96
CA LYS A 736 3.92 -3.21 -23.56
C LYS A 736 5.16 -4.06 -23.34
N GLU A 737 5.68 -4.69 -24.40
CA GLU A 737 6.90 -5.52 -24.35
C GLU A 737 8.09 -4.86 -25.04
N GLY A 738 8.07 -3.53 -25.17
CA GLY A 738 9.16 -2.79 -25.79
C GLY A 738 9.26 -3.03 -27.29
N TRP A 739 8.15 -3.41 -27.94
CA TRP A 739 8.08 -3.67 -29.39
C TRP A 739 8.96 -4.82 -29.89
N ILE A 740 9.34 -5.74 -29.00
CA ILE A 740 10.07 -6.95 -29.36
C ILE A 740 9.20 -7.90 -30.21
N GLN A 741 9.79 -8.54 -31.22
CA GLN A 741 9.11 -9.57 -32.01
C GLN A 741 10.10 -10.57 -32.60
N PHE A 742 9.83 -11.86 -32.40
CA PHE A 742 10.56 -12.96 -33.00
C PHE A 742 9.54 -13.96 -33.59
N PRO A 743 9.23 -13.92 -34.90
CA PRO A 743 8.15 -14.72 -35.49
C PRO A 743 8.30 -16.24 -35.29
N GLU A 744 9.52 -16.76 -35.31
CA GLU A 744 9.78 -18.18 -35.09
C GLU A 744 9.49 -18.59 -33.63
N LEU A 745 9.81 -17.72 -32.67
CA LEU A 745 9.50 -17.92 -31.25
C LEU A 745 7.99 -17.88 -31.01
N ASP A 746 7.29 -16.90 -31.60
CA ASP A 746 5.82 -16.82 -31.52
C ASP A 746 5.16 -18.10 -32.03
N ALA A 747 5.57 -18.59 -33.21
CA ALA A 747 5.04 -19.82 -33.78
C ALA A 747 5.30 -21.04 -32.89
N LEU A 748 6.50 -21.15 -32.32
CA LEU A 748 6.87 -22.22 -31.39
C LEU A 748 6.01 -22.18 -30.11
N LEU A 749 5.83 -21.01 -29.52
CA LEU A 749 5.06 -20.85 -28.29
C LEU A 749 3.56 -21.07 -28.49
N ARG A 750 2.98 -20.64 -29.61
CA ARG A 750 1.58 -20.96 -29.99
C ARG A 750 1.37 -22.47 -30.14
N LYS A 751 2.35 -23.17 -30.69
CA LYS A 751 2.32 -24.63 -30.76
C LYS A 751 2.44 -25.26 -29.37
N ALA A 752 3.32 -24.75 -28.51
CA ALA A 752 3.45 -25.24 -27.13
C ALA A 752 2.15 -25.05 -26.33
N ARG A 753 1.46 -23.93 -26.49
CA ARG A 753 0.17 -23.62 -25.84
C ARG A 753 -0.97 -24.56 -26.26
N SER A 754 -0.94 -25.07 -27.48
CA SER A 754 -1.98 -25.97 -28.03
C SER A 754 -1.61 -27.46 -27.95
N THR A 755 -0.41 -27.80 -27.46
CA THR A 755 0.05 -29.18 -27.30
C THR A 755 -0.29 -29.66 -25.90
N VAL A 756 -1.08 -30.73 -25.76
CA VAL A 756 -1.51 -31.25 -24.44
C VAL A 756 -0.40 -32.06 -23.73
N ASP A 757 0.50 -32.69 -24.49
CA ASP A 757 1.59 -33.48 -23.92
C ASP A 757 2.68 -32.59 -23.30
N GLN A 758 2.85 -32.67 -21.98
CA GLN A 758 3.79 -31.84 -21.24
C GLN A 758 5.25 -32.05 -21.66
N ALA A 759 5.67 -33.28 -21.98
CA ALA A 759 7.06 -33.57 -22.34
C ALA A 759 7.43 -32.98 -23.71
N GLU A 760 6.48 -32.93 -24.65
CA GLU A 760 6.66 -32.23 -25.92
C GLU A 760 6.67 -30.71 -25.73
N ARG A 761 5.84 -30.16 -24.84
CA ARG A 761 5.87 -28.73 -24.47
C ARG A 761 7.21 -28.34 -23.85
N GLU A 762 7.73 -29.14 -22.94
CA GLU A 762 9.00 -28.90 -22.24
C GLU A 762 10.15 -28.63 -23.21
N LYS A 763 10.29 -29.47 -24.25
CA LYS A 763 11.30 -29.28 -25.31
C LYS A 763 11.12 -27.97 -26.07
N MET A 764 9.87 -27.58 -26.34
CA MET A 764 9.57 -26.32 -27.04
C MET A 764 9.92 -25.11 -26.17
N TYR A 765 9.67 -25.18 -24.85
CA TYR A 765 10.05 -24.11 -23.93
C TYR A 765 11.56 -23.99 -23.75
N GLN A 766 12.28 -25.11 -23.66
CA GLN A 766 13.74 -25.11 -23.61
C GLN A 766 14.37 -24.48 -24.87
N GLU A 767 13.79 -24.77 -26.04
CA GLU A 767 14.19 -24.15 -27.30
C GLU A 767 13.85 -22.66 -27.34
N ALA A 768 12.68 -22.26 -26.84
CA ALA A 768 12.29 -20.86 -26.71
C ALA A 768 13.28 -20.06 -25.84
N GLU A 769 13.72 -20.61 -24.71
CA GLU A 769 14.76 -19.99 -23.87
C GLU A 769 16.08 -19.83 -24.62
N ARG A 770 16.49 -20.83 -25.41
CA ARG A 770 17.70 -20.76 -26.23
C ARG A 770 17.61 -19.62 -27.24
N MET A 771 16.47 -19.50 -27.93
CA MET A 771 16.22 -18.42 -28.89
C MET A 771 16.29 -17.02 -28.22
N LEU A 772 15.72 -16.87 -27.03
CA LEU A 772 15.75 -15.61 -26.28
C LEU A 772 17.18 -15.21 -25.87
N MET A 773 17.96 -16.17 -25.37
CA MET A 773 19.36 -15.96 -25.01
C MET A 773 20.22 -15.58 -26.24
N GLU A 774 20.09 -16.32 -27.34
CA GLU A 774 20.88 -16.07 -28.57
C GLU A 774 20.62 -14.67 -29.14
N ASN A 775 19.39 -14.18 -29.00
CA ASN A 775 18.95 -12.86 -29.45
C ASN A 775 19.21 -11.74 -28.44
N ALA A 776 19.75 -12.04 -27.24
CA ALA A 776 19.88 -11.08 -26.14
C ALA A 776 18.59 -10.25 -25.97
N SER A 777 17.44 -10.93 -25.91
CA SER A 777 16.11 -10.32 -25.97
C SER A 777 15.86 -9.34 -24.82
N ARG A 778 16.37 -9.69 -23.64
CA ARG A 778 16.40 -8.95 -22.40
C ARG A 778 17.67 -9.37 -21.65
N ILE A 779 17.99 -8.66 -20.59
CA ILE A 779 19.09 -9.01 -19.69
C ILE A 779 18.46 -9.58 -18.44
N TRP A 780 18.52 -10.89 -18.29
CA TRP A 780 18.06 -11.61 -17.09
C TRP A 780 19.00 -11.29 -15.94
N ILE A 781 18.49 -10.80 -14.82
CA ILE A 781 19.31 -10.31 -13.70
C ILE A 781 19.35 -11.34 -12.58
N ALA A 782 18.20 -11.62 -11.99
CA ALA A 782 18.13 -12.48 -10.80
C ALA A 782 16.76 -13.16 -10.65
N HIS A 783 16.77 -14.29 -9.92
CA HIS A 783 15.61 -14.88 -9.27
C HIS A 783 15.74 -14.63 -7.77
N ASN A 784 14.65 -14.21 -7.09
CA ASN A 784 14.69 -13.90 -5.67
C ASN A 784 13.89 -14.92 -4.86
N ASN A 785 14.55 -15.61 -3.93
CA ASN A 785 13.88 -16.43 -2.94
C ASN A 785 13.41 -15.52 -1.79
N THR A 786 12.30 -14.81 -2.00
CA THR A 786 11.85 -13.70 -1.15
C THR A 786 11.85 -14.08 0.33
N PRO A 787 12.70 -13.46 1.17
CA PRO A 787 12.74 -13.75 2.59
C PRO A 787 11.50 -13.19 3.29
N LEU A 788 10.83 -14.05 4.06
CA LEU A 788 9.80 -13.68 5.03
C LEU A 788 10.38 -13.83 6.43
N ILE A 789 10.02 -12.93 7.34
CA ILE A 789 10.49 -12.96 8.73
C ILE A 789 9.30 -13.24 9.64
N PHE A 790 9.47 -14.16 10.59
CA PHE A 790 8.43 -14.62 11.50
C PHE A 790 8.94 -14.58 12.94
N SER A 791 8.04 -14.34 13.89
CA SER A 791 8.25 -14.72 15.29
C SER A 791 8.39 -16.24 15.39
N ASP A 792 9.24 -16.71 16.30
CA ASP A 792 9.42 -18.14 16.61
C ASP A 792 8.18 -18.82 17.22
N ARG A 793 7.19 -18.02 17.62
CA ARG A 793 5.86 -18.47 18.03
C ARG A 793 5.03 -18.99 16.85
N VAL A 794 5.33 -18.58 15.63
CA VAL A 794 4.62 -18.99 14.42
C VAL A 794 5.11 -20.37 13.98
N GLU A 795 4.18 -21.31 13.88
CA GLU A 795 4.39 -22.61 13.27
C GLU A 795 3.36 -22.87 12.17
N GLY A 796 3.61 -23.87 11.34
CA GLY A 796 2.64 -24.29 10.31
C GLY A 796 2.48 -23.34 9.12
N TYR A 797 3.18 -22.21 9.08
CA TYR A 797 3.24 -21.37 7.88
C TYR A 797 3.98 -22.10 6.75
N ILE A 798 3.33 -22.32 5.62
CA ILE A 798 3.89 -23.03 4.46
C ILE A 798 4.02 -22.04 3.31
N THR A 799 5.25 -21.72 2.92
CA THR A 799 5.55 -20.83 1.80
C THR A 799 5.19 -21.51 0.48
N ASN A 800 4.37 -20.85 -0.33
CA ASN A 800 3.99 -21.31 -1.65
C ASN A 800 4.72 -20.46 -2.71
N PRO A 801 5.31 -21.05 -3.77
CA PRO A 801 5.97 -20.29 -4.81
C PRO A 801 5.12 -19.18 -5.46
N LEU A 802 3.79 -19.34 -5.48
CA LEU A 802 2.82 -18.42 -6.07
C LEU A 802 2.38 -17.29 -5.12
N GLY A 803 2.84 -17.30 -3.86
CA GLY A 803 2.33 -16.36 -2.85
C GLY A 803 0.89 -16.65 -2.40
N THR A 804 0.43 -17.89 -2.60
CA THR A 804 -0.93 -18.36 -2.25
C THR A 804 -0.98 -19.06 -0.89
N GLU A 805 -0.18 -18.58 0.07
CA GLU A 805 -0.11 -19.21 1.38
C GLU A 805 -1.45 -19.20 2.12
N LEU A 806 -1.80 -20.34 2.71
CA LEU A 806 -3.04 -20.52 3.45
C LEU A 806 -2.77 -20.54 4.95
N TYR A 807 -3.37 -19.60 5.68
CA TYR A 807 -3.16 -19.44 7.13
C TYR A 807 -3.97 -20.45 7.96
N LYS A 808 -4.76 -21.31 7.31
CA LYS A 808 -5.46 -22.42 7.96
C LYS A 808 -4.54 -23.45 8.59
N TYR A 809 -3.26 -23.47 8.20
CA TYR A 809 -2.22 -24.32 8.78
C TYR A 809 -1.45 -23.66 9.92
N VAL A 810 -1.59 -22.33 10.10
CA VAL A 810 -0.79 -21.57 11.05
C VAL A 810 -1.21 -21.89 12.47
N THR A 811 -0.21 -22.08 13.33
CA THR A 811 -0.39 -22.14 14.78
C THR A 811 0.46 -21.09 15.48
N ILE A 812 -0.08 -20.44 16.50
CA ILE A 812 0.67 -19.55 17.39
C ILE A 812 0.87 -20.25 18.74
N LYS A 813 2.12 -20.32 19.20
CA LYS A 813 2.48 -20.90 20.50
C LYS A 813 2.19 -19.93 21.65
N GLY A 814 1.73 -20.51 22.77
CA GLY A 814 1.67 -19.81 24.06
C GLY A 814 0.52 -18.82 24.19
N GLU A 815 -0.49 -18.90 23.31
CA GLU A 815 -1.76 -18.20 23.38
C GLU A 815 -2.90 -19.14 23.74
#